data_AF-A0A7C4U767-F1
#
_entry.id   AF-A0A7C4U767-F1
#
_cell.length_a   1.000
_cell.length_b   1.000
_cell.length_c   1.000
_cell.angle_alpha   90.00
_cell.angle_beta   90.00
_cell.angle_gamma   90.00
#
_symmetry.space_group_name_H-M   'P 1'
#
loop_
_entity.id
_entity.type
_entity.pdbx_description
1 polymer ?
#
loop_
_entity_poly.entity_id
_entity_poly.type
_entity_poly.pdbx_seq_one_letter_code
_entity_poly.pdbx_strand_id
1 'polypeptide(L)'
;MEDKIISNRYKILEFLGKGGMGEVYKVFDLIEKDIKALKLFNQNIDNSSVNEIKKEFQIMSVLEHPYICKVFDFGMLENGIYFISMEFIDGKNIFESTEKLSLEDKVDLIIKICRGLAYIHSNGLIHFDIKPENIILKNKEPKIMDFGLSSLKRKMKETGIKGTPVYIPLELLNNEVADARCDLYSLGVTLFEILTRRKPFAGNTIEEIIKSKMTEEPIFFENEKMNIPEEIRKIILKLMERLPADRYENAYEVISAIIPFSKNKDFRIESIYFDDIIRNNLLKREVGIKTFAEIVENENPCLTLIRGSKGSGKSTILKEFELFLKSNEVAFFSTSSSDRGKIPYKTIIDLFTKIIVYKKEYVDLFEKYYEFLTNLIPNINELLNFPNKKSQIIFKKREDFFEGLFKFLLEIVERKNKIVLIFENLSEIEIESLEFLKYILQNLKSNGLIIVGEIEEEFITEKVFLKTFLKELKDKNLIRFISINNFSQEEVRKFLSRVYFKGKDLEEISSLIFDKTRGNPLFIKRVLNLLLDKGIAVWNKDRLILSELDLREIDFFDEFNKSIKEKISSVDEISLKILKIGSIVGKCFEYKLLQNFLQIEDKSLNKCLAFLKNERFVDEFIENDKYFYNLSTPEIGEVLLKLMDNSEKKEYNIKIGEILESIFSEDPLPILDEIGFFFYYGEEWIKAFEYFYQAGINARKRYAPKRAIQYFNHCVEIIKKNEEIIQPQKIMELYHITGITLEGEGEYVKAFEMFKNLVDVAKINKNENKMAEGLENLGTVSWRLGNYLDAIKFHTESIKIREKIGNNEGIARSLSFIGSIYWTMGENLKALNYYEKALPVFKKIGDKIRTAGTYHNIGLVYYNMGKIEKGFQCLQTSLRIFKKEKDIRSVGRNLHTISSVYYMPKALIKDALRNYKKAMKCFEEVGDPQGVAACLRDIGTALSIKSKFNDAVETTKRGLNIFQNIGEKRGIATSLLALGEVYLSMESYGKALHYLEEAQNISHKISEKHMIIMSSNSLGNLYRELGDTEKAINIHEECLKDIKKYGLEKFEDGIIAGYGMDLMFRKDFDVAQKYLEKAVVLAIKNYDNFLAISLYPAMAELYHYLDMERKYYFYLNKTIQYANTIPSEQLLVKAFLIKGKFSEDEKKREYLESARMIAKKIYLPNTLFEINALLSKYYLDKKYYRNSFDYAHKAVQILSTICNELKEDVIEKFLKTDSKILIFKITEELKKLTIP
;
A
#
# COMPACT_ATOMS: atom_id res chain seq x y z
N MET A 1 -46.21 0.66 -13.36
CA MET A 1 -45.06 1.23 -12.63
C MET A 1 -43.99 0.16 -12.30
N GLU A 2 -44.06 -1.04 -12.90
CA GLU A 2 -43.32 -2.27 -12.48
C GLU A 2 -41.89 -2.44 -13.02
N ASP A 3 -41.24 -1.41 -13.58
CA ASP A 3 -39.85 -1.52 -14.07
C ASP A 3 -38.93 -0.36 -13.64
N LYS A 4 -39.35 0.41 -12.63
CA LYS A 4 -38.52 1.51 -12.11
C LYS A 4 -37.44 0.98 -11.18
N ILE A 5 -36.18 1.28 -11.48
CA ILE A 5 -35.03 0.98 -10.62
C ILE A 5 -34.70 2.24 -9.81
N ILE A 6 -34.69 2.11 -8.48
CA ILE A 6 -34.32 3.17 -7.54
C ILE A 6 -32.84 3.03 -7.17
N SER A 7 -32.11 4.14 -7.20
CA SER A 7 -30.68 4.20 -6.84
C SER A 7 -29.79 3.21 -7.62
N ASN A 8 -30.18 2.83 -8.84
CA ASN A 8 -29.50 1.80 -9.66
C ASN A 8 -29.30 0.43 -8.97
N ARG A 9 -30.02 0.16 -7.87
CA ARG A 9 -29.89 -1.06 -7.05
C ARG A 9 -31.21 -1.76 -6.84
N TYR A 10 -32.27 -1.02 -6.53
CA TYR A 10 -33.54 -1.58 -6.09
C TYR A 10 -34.57 -1.56 -7.22
N LYS A 11 -34.86 -2.71 -7.82
CA LYS A 11 -35.94 -2.84 -8.79
C LYS A 11 -37.28 -2.94 -8.05
N ILE A 12 -38.21 -2.01 -8.28
CA ILE A 12 -39.53 -2.07 -7.66
C ILE A 12 -40.30 -3.28 -8.20
N LEU A 13 -40.80 -4.10 -7.29
CA LEU A 13 -41.66 -5.25 -7.60
C LEU A 13 -43.13 -4.93 -7.29
N GLU A 14 -43.41 -4.37 -6.10
CA GLU A 14 -44.77 -4.19 -5.59
C GLU A 14 -44.85 -3.00 -4.64
N PHE A 15 -46.01 -2.32 -4.57
CA PHE A 15 -46.28 -1.29 -3.57
C PHE A 15 -46.94 -1.91 -2.34
N LEU A 16 -46.36 -1.71 -1.15
CA LEU A 16 -46.80 -2.36 0.08
C LEU A 16 -47.73 -1.47 0.94
N GLY A 17 -47.57 -0.14 0.87
CA GLY A 17 -48.44 0.78 1.61
C GLY A 17 -47.88 2.20 1.74
N LYS A 18 -48.73 3.13 2.21
CA LYS A 18 -48.39 4.54 2.47
C LYS A 18 -48.80 4.91 3.89
N GLY A 19 -47.84 5.39 4.67
CA GLY A 19 -48.04 5.88 6.04
C GLY A 19 -47.80 7.38 6.16
N GLY A 20 -47.86 7.91 7.39
CA GLY A 20 -47.63 9.35 7.65
C GLY A 20 -46.21 9.83 7.32
N MET A 21 -45.23 8.93 7.30
CA MET A 21 -43.82 9.25 7.06
C MET A 21 -43.32 8.91 5.64
N GLY A 22 -44.15 8.33 4.78
CA GLY A 22 -43.75 7.99 3.41
C GLY A 22 -44.39 6.73 2.83
N GLU A 23 -43.79 6.21 1.77
CA GLU A 23 -44.27 5.08 0.97
C GLU A 23 -43.32 3.88 1.08
N VAL A 24 -43.86 2.66 1.15
CA VAL A 24 -43.09 1.44 1.28
C VAL A 24 -43.31 0.53 0.07
N TYR A 25 -42.21 0.03 -0.50
CA TYR A 25 -42.20 -0.80 -1.69
C TYR A 25 -41.47 -2.12 -1.44
N LYS A 26 -41.95 -3.20 -2.04
CA LYS A 26 -41.19 -4.45 -2.20
C LYS A 26 -40.25 -4.27 -3.38
N VAL A 27 -38.97 -4.55 -3.17
CA VAL A 27 -37.93 -4.36 -4.18
C VAL A 27 -37.04 -5.60 -4.30
N PHE A 28 -36.50 -5.84 -5.49
CA PHE A 28 -35.41 -6.78 -5.71
C PHE A 28 -34.08 -6.03 -5.69
N ASP A 29 -33.17 -6.44 -4.81
CA ASP A 29 -31.81 -5.91 -4.73
C ASP A 29 -30.95 -6.56 -5.81
N LEU A 30 -30.50 -5.77 -6.79
CA LEU A 30 -29.71 -6.27 -7.91
C LEU A 30 -28.27 -6.67 -7.51
N ILE A 31 -27.80 -6.27 -6.33
CA ILE A 31 -26.46 -6.56 -5.82
C ILE A 31 -26.49 -7.81 -4.94
N GLU A 32 -27.31 -7.79 -3.89
CA GLU A 32 -27.43 -8.92 -2.95
C GLU A 32 -28.30 -10.05 -3.53
N LYS A 33 -28.97 -9.81 -4.66
CA LYS A 33 -29.85 -10.75 -5.38
C LYS A 33 -30.99 -11.30 -4.51
N ASP A 34 -31.53 -10.47 -3.62
CA ASP A 34 -32.61 -10.86 -2.72
C ASP A 34 -33.74 -9.81 -2.64
N ILE A 35 -34.84 -10.17 -1.97
CA ILE A 35 -36.02 -9.29 -1.84
C ILE A 35 -35.91 -8.46 -0.55
N LYS A 36 -36.07 -7.15 -0.69
CA LYS A 36 -36.08 -6.18 0.42
C LYS A 36 -37.37 -5.35 0.43
N ALA A 37 -37.62 -4.67 1.55
CA ALA A 37 -38.59 -3.59 1.62
C ALA A 37 -37.85 -2.24 1.58
N LEU A 38 -38.35 -1.28 0.81
CA LEU A 38 -37.76 0.05 0.64
C LEU A 38 -38.77 1.11 1.08
N LYS A 39 -38.46 1.82 2.17
CA LYS A 39 -39.23 2.96 2.69
C LYS A 39 -38.67 4.24 2.08
N LEU A 40 -39.47 4.93 1.27
CA LEU A 40 -39.18 6.25 0.70
C LEU A 40 -39.87 7.31 1.56
N PHE A 41 -39.11 8.28 2.05
CA PHE A 41 -39.65 9.36 2.87
C PHE A 41 -40.26 10.48 2.00
N ASN A 42 -41.11 11.33 2.60
CA ASN A 42 -41.77 12.43 1.89
C ASN A 42 -40.77 13.45 1.29
N GLN A 43 -41.16 14.18 0.24
CA GLN A 43 -40.34 15.27 -0.32
C GLN A 43 -40.36 16.50 0.61
N ASN A 44 -39.25 17.27 0.63
CA ASN A 44 -39.08 18.52 1.40
C ASN A 44 -39.16 18.38 2.92
N ILE A 45 -38.40 17.43 3.47
CA ILE A 45 -38.26 17.24 4.91
C ILE A 45 -37.23 18.22 5.46
N ASP A 46 -37.48 18.82 6.64
CA ASP A 46 -36.52 19.74 7.27
C ASP A 46 -35.30 19.01 7.88
N ASN A 47 -34.25 19.76 8.21
CA ASN A 47 -33.01 19.19 8.77
C ASN A 47 -33.24 18.44 10.10
N SER A 48 -34.23 18.84 10.90
CA SER A 48 -34.60 18.14 12.14
C SER A 48 -35.16 16.75 11.85
N SER A 49 -36.06 16.62 10.89
CA SER A 49 -36.64 15.34 10.49
C SER A 49 -35.65 14.45 9.75
N VAL A 50 -34.70 15.01 8.97
CA VAL A 50 -33.59 14.21 8.41
C VAL A 50 -32.74 13.61 9.51
N ASN A 51 -32.46 14.35 10.60
CA ASN A 51 -31.75 13.81 11.76
C ASN A 51 -32.56 12.73 12.49
N GLU A 52 -33.89 12.85 12.58
CA GLU A 52 -34.76 11.79 13.12
C GLU A 52 -34.67 10.50 12.28
N ILE A 53 -34.71 10.61 10.94
CA ILE A 53 -34.57 9.46 10.02
C ILE A 53 -33.18 8.82 10.15
N LYS A 54 -32.12 9.63 10.17
CA LYS A 54 -30.74 9.13 10.38
C LYS A 54 -30.61 8.41 11.71
N LYS A 55 -31.25 8.94 12.77
CA LYS A 55 -31.28 8.31 14.10
C LYS A 55 -32.05 6.98 14.09
N GLU A 56 -33.19 6.90 13.41
CA GLU A 56 -33.95 5.65 13.22
C GLU A 56 -33.07 4.58 12.54
N PHE A 57 -32.41 4.93 11.43
CA PHE A 57 -31.50 4.01 10.75
C PHE A 57 -30.32 3.58 11.62
N GLN A 58 -29.66 4.53 12.31
CA GLN A 58 -28.55 4.24 13.20
C GLN A 58 -28.95 3.27 14.32
N ILE A 59 -30.10 3.51 14.97
CA ILE A 59 -30.63 2.62 16.01
C ILE A 59 -30.90 1.23 15.44
N MET A 60 -31.63 1.12 14.31
CA MET A 60 -31.97 -0.18 13.75
C MET A 60 -30.76 -0.92 13.18
N SER A 61 -29.72 -0.22 12.73
CA SER A 61 -28.53 -0.82 12.12
C SER A 61 -27.64 -1.58 13.09
N VAL A 62 -27.71 -1.23 14.39
CA VAL A 62 -26.95 -1.90 15.46
C VAL A 62 -27.75 -2.99 16.16
N LEU A 63 -29.06 -3.05 15.96
CA LEU A 63 -29.94 -4.06 16.54
C LEU A 63 -30.00 -5.28 15.61
N GLU A 64 -29.49 -6.42 16.08
CA GLU A 64 -29.60 -7.68 15.35
C GLU A 64 -30.17 -8.77 16.25
N HIS A 65 -31.46 -9.02 16.08
CA HIS A 65 -32.21 -10.01 16.85
C HIS A 65 -33.30 -10.65 15.99
N PRO A 66 -33.58 -11.97 16.14
CA PRO A 66 -34.55 -12.67 15.29
C PRO A 66 -35.94 -12.00 15.22
N TYR A 67 -36.38 -11.35 16.31
CA TYR A 67 -37.70 -10.71 16.40
C TYR A 67 -37.71 -9.20 16.16
N ILE A 68 -36.65 -8.64 15.60
CA ILE A 68 -36.56 -7.22 15.22
C ILE A 68 -36.33 -7.14 13.71
N CYS A 69 -36.97 -6.17 13.05
CA CYS A 69 -36.77 -5.93 11.63
C CYS A 69 -35.36 -5.38 11.36
N LYS A 70 -34.62 -6.03 10.47
CA LYS A 70 -33.25 -5.62 10.10
C LYS A 70 -33.27 -4.52 9.04
N VAL A 71 -32.43 -3.50 9.19
CA VAL A 71 -32.14 -2.50 8.15
C VAL A 71 -30.80 -2.80 7.48
N PHE A 72 -30.68 -2.46 6.19
CA PHE A 72 -29.48 -2.76 5.40
C PHE A 72 -28.81 -1.52 4.80
N ASP A 73 -29.61 -0.53 4.42
CA ASP A 73 -29.13 0.59 3.63
C ASP A 73 -29.89 1.89 3.93
N PHE A 74 -29.19 3.01 3.77
CA PHE A 74 -29.70 4.37 3.91
C PHE A 74 -29.05 5.25 2.85
N GLY A 75 -29.85 6.08 2.19
CA GLY A 75 -29.31 7.01 1.19
C GLY A 75 -30.29 8.09 0.79
N MET A 76 -29.81 8.97 -0.09
CA MET A 76 -30.57 10.06 -0.69
C MET A 76 -30.58 9.89 -2.21
N LEU A 77 -31.77 10.01 -2.80
CA LEU A 77 -31.96 10.01 -4.25
C LEU A 77 -31.60 11.38 -4.84
N GLU A 78 -31.35 11.44 -6.15
CA GLU A 78 -30.98 12.69 -6.86
C GLU A 78 -32.01 13.82 -6.70
N ASN A 79 -33.27 13.46 -6.44
CA ASN A 79 -34.37 14.40 -6.19
C ASN A 79 -34.53 14.80 -4.71
N GLY A 80 -33.56 14.48 -3.85
CA GLY A 80 -33.54 14.84 -2.43
C GLY A 80 -34.42 13.96 -1.53
N ILE A 81 -34.98 12.86 -2.04
CA ILE A 81 -35.76 11.91 -1.23
C ILE A 81 -34.82 10.96 -0.50
N TYR A 82 -34.97 10.86 0.82
CA TYR A 82 -34.27 9.84 1.62
C TYR A 82 -34.98 8.49 1.54
N PHE A 83 -34.21 7.42 1.68
CA PHE A 83 -34.73 6.05 1.76
C PHE A 83 -34.04 5.21 2.83
N ILE A 84 -34.75 4.21 3.35
CA ILE A 84 -34.20 3.11 4.14
C ILE A 84 -34.62 1.79 3.49
N SER A 85 -33.66 0.89 3.29
CA SER A 85 -33.95 -0.50 2.92
C SER A 85 -33.92 -1.42 4.15
N MET A 86 -34.87 -2.35 4.22
CA MET A 86 -35.10 -3.22 5.36
C MET A 86 -35.55 -4.62 4.94
N GLU A 87 -35.56 -5.54 5.91
CA GLU A 87 -36.03 -6.91 5.75
C GLU A 87 -37.46 -6.93 5.20
N PHE A 88 -37.66 -7.61 4.07
CA PHE A 88 -39.02 -7.85 3.58
C PHE A 88 -39.68 -8.97 4.41
N ILE A 89 -40.71 -8.58 5.15
CA ILE A 89 -41.47 -9.49 6.00
C ILE A 89 -42.80 -9.79 5.28
N ASP A 90 -42.86 -10.97 4.67
CA ASP A 90 -44.08 -11.47 4.00
C ASP A 90 -45.07 -11.97 5.07
N GLY A 91 -45.91 -11.06 5.56
CA GLY A 91 -46.76 -11.28 6.71
C GLY A 91 -47.79 -10.18 6.93
N LYS A 92 -48.71 -10.40 7.87
CA LYS A 92 -49.71 -9.41 8.28
C LYS A 92 -49.39 -8.87 9.67
N ASN A 93 -50.01 -7.75 10.04
CA ASN A 93 -49.93 -7.24 11.41
C ASN A 93 -50.42 -8.30 12.42
N ILE A 94 -49.96 -8.17 13.67
CA ILE A 94 -50.21 -9.16 14.71
C ILE A 94 -51.71 -9.29 15.05
N PHE A 95 -52.48 -8.22 14.90
CA PHE A 95 -53.92 -8.25 15.16
C PHE A 95 -54.62 -9.20 14.16
N GLU A 96 -54.46 -9.02 12.85
CA GLU A 96 -55.08 -9.88 11.85
C GLU A 96 -54.59 -11.33 11.94
N SER A 97 -53.28 -11.51 12.12
CA SER A 97 -52.63 -12.82 12.06
C SER A 97 -52.99 -13.76 13.22
N THR A 98 -53.45 -13.20 14.34
CA THR A 98 -53.78 -13.94 15.57
C THR A 98 -55.24 -14.39 15.62
N GLU A 99 -56.08 -14.06 14.63
CA GLU A 99 -57.53 -14.35 14.66
C GLU A 99 -57.83 -15.83 14.81
N LYS A 100 -57.03 -16.68 14.14
CA LYS A 100 -57.21 -18.13 14.07
C LYS A 100 -56.22 -18.92 14.95
N LEU A 101 -55.39 -18.25 15.74
CA LEU A 101 -54.40 -18.91 16.60
C LEU A 101 -55.02 -19.40 17.91
N SER A 102 -54.55 -20.55 18.39
CA SER A 102 -54.92 -21.07 19.72
C SER A 102 -54.33 -20.19 20.83
N LEU A 103 -54.77 -20.40 22.07
CA LEU A 103 -54.27 -19.62 23.20
C LEU A 103 -52.78 -19.87 23.43
N GLU A 104 -52.37 -21.12 23.34
CA GLU A 104 -50.99 -21.55 23.52
C GLU A 104 -50.09 -20.94 22.44
N ASP A 105 -50.53 -20.93 21.17
CA ASP A 105 -49.79 -20.29 20.08
C ASP A 105 -49.66 -18.76 20.28
N LYS A 106 -50.67 -18.10 20.87
CA LYS A 106 -50.60 -16.69 21.24
C LYS A 106 -49.67 -16.44 22.44
N VAL A 107 -49.62 -17.35 23.41
CA VAL A 107 -48.68 -17.29 24.54
C VAL A 107 -47.24 -17.43 24.05
N ASP A 108 -46.96 -18.40 23.17
CA ASP A 108 -45.65 -18.56 22.54
C ASP A 108 -45.21 -17.28 21.81
N LEU A 109 -46.16 -16.60 21.15
CA LEU A 109 -45.92 -15.33 20.48
C LEU A 109 -45.61 -14.19 21.47
N ILE A 110 -46.32 -14.11 22.59
CA ILE A 110 -46.06 -13.13 23.67
C ILE A 110 -44.63 -13.29 24.19
N ILE A 111 -44.20 -14.53 24.42
CA ILE A 111 -42.85 -14.85 24.87
C ILE A 111 -41.81 -14.31 23.88
N LYS A 112 -42.03 -14.53 22.57
CA LYS A 112 -41.13 -14.04 21.52
C LYS A 112 -41.09 -12.50 21.44
N ILE A 113 -42.22 -11.81 21.57
CA ILE A 113 -42.26 -10.34 21.59
C ILE A 113 -41.53 -9.79 22.83
N CYS A 114 -41.76 -10.40 24.00
CA CYS A 114 -41.06 -10.02 25.22
C CYS A 114 -39.53 -10.20 25.09
N ARG A 115 -39.05 -11.20 24.34
CA ARG A 115 -37.62 -11.36 24.02
C ARG A 115 -37.09 -10.22 23.16
N GLY A 116 -37.84 -9.83 22.13
CA GLY A 116 -37.49 -8.66 21.31
C GLY A 116 -37.41 -7.38 22.14
N LEU A 117 -38.39 -7.14 23.01
CA LEU A 117 -38.40 -5.98 23.91
C LEU A 117 -37.27 -6.01 24.93
N ALA A 118 -37.01 -7.16 25.54
CA ALA A 118 -35.90 -7.33 26.46
C ALA A 118 -34.55 -7.00 25.78
N TYR A 119 -34.36 -7.44 24.54
CA TYR A 119 -33.17 -7.10 23.76
C TYR A 119 -33.05 -5.59 23.52
N ILE A 120 -34.15 -4.92 23.13
CA ILE A 120 -34.19 -3.45 22.96
C ILE A 120 -33.82 -2.73 24.26
N HIS A 121 -34.44 -3.13 25.38
CA HIS A 121 -34.21 -2.53 26.70
C HIS A 121 -32.78 -2.77 27.21
N SER A 122 -32.20 -3.93 26.94
CA SER A 122 -30.80 -4.24 27.28
C SER A 122 -29.79 -3.34 26.55
N ASN A 123 -30.16 -2.82 25.37
CA ASN A 123 -29.38 -1.84 24.64
C ASN A 123 -29.49 -0.42 25.23
N GLY A 124 -30.34 -0.22 26.24
CA GLY A 124 -30.66 1.06 26.86
C GLY A 124 -31.72 1.85 26.11
N LEU A 125 -32.34 1.26 25.09
CA LEU A 125 -33.36 1.88 24.25
C LEU A 125 -34.75 1.56 24.79
N ILE A 126 -35.69 2.47 24.54
CA ILE A 126 -37.12 2.26 24.76
C ILE A 126 -37.81 2.54 23.44
N HIS A 127 -38.71 1.67 23.01
CA HIS A 127 -39.33 1.71 21.67
C HIS A 127 -40.41 2.79 21.58
N PHE A 128 -41.22 2.97 22.62
CA PHE A 128 -42.30 3.96 22.77
C PHE A 128 -43.52 3.83 21.85
N ASP A 129 -43.56 2.87 20.93
CA ASP A 129 -44.66 2.73 19.96
C ASP A 129 -45.02 1.25 19.71
N ILE A 130 -45.12 0.48 20.78
CA ILE A 130 -45.56 -0.92 20.72
C ILE A 130 -47.08 -0.96 20.54
N LYS A 131 -47.50 -1.38 19.35
CA LYS A 131 -48.90 -1.51 18.94
C LYS A 131 -49.04 -2.58 17.86
N PRO A 132 -50.26 -3.05 17.55
CA PRO A 132 -50.41 -4.14 16.59
C PRO A 132 -49.85 -3.86 15.19
N GLU A 133 -49.91 -2.63 14.70
CA GLU A 133 -49.43 -2.26 13.37
C GLU A 133 -47.91 -2.37 13.21
N ASN A 134 -47.16 -2.24 14.32
CA ASN A 134 -45.69 -2.26 14.35
C ASN A 134 -45.12 -3.65 14.66
N ILE A 135 -45.96 -4.69 14.69
CA ILE A 135 -45.54 -6.08 14.88
C ILE A 135 -46.11 -6.92 13.74
N ILE A 136 -45.25 -7.37 12.83
CA ILE A 136 -45.63 -8.23 11.70
C ILE A 136 -45.30 -9.68 12.00
N LEU A 137 -46.19 -10.60 11.60
CA LEU A 137 -46.01 -12.05 11.75
C LEU A 137 -45.65 -12.71 10.42
N LYS A 138 -44.48 -13.37 10.36
CA LYS A 138 -44.06 -14.23 9.25
C LYS A 138 -43.88 -15.66 9.78
N ASN A 139 -44.64 -16.62 9.27
CA ASN A 139 -44.57 -18.04 9.71
C ASN A 139 -44.69 -18.23 11.25
N LYS A 140 -45.56 -17.47 11.93
CA LYS A 140 -45.70 -17.45 13.40
C LYS A 140 -44.48 -16.90 14.18
N GLU A 141 -43.58 -16.18 13.52
CA GLU A 141 -42.49 -15.43 14.16
C GLU A 141 -42.77 -13.92 14.13
N PRO A 142 -42.72 -13.22 15.28
CA PRO A 142 -42.93 -11.77 15.33
C PRO A 142 -41.71 -11.00 14.84
N LYS A 143 -41.95 -9.86 14.20
CA LYS A 143 -40.95 -8.86 13.86
C LYS A 143 -41.43 -7.50 14.32
N ILE A 144 -40.75 -6.94 15.32
CA ILE A 144 -40.95 -5.58 15.81
C ILE A 144 -40.29 -4.61 14.82
N MET A 145 -41.03 -3.57 14.41
CA MET A 145 -40.60 -2.57 13.45
C MET A 145 -40.99 -1.14 13.89
N ASP A 146 -40.51 -0.15 13.14
CA ASP A 146 -40.81 1.29 13.32
C ASP A 146 -40.23 1.90 14.61
N PHE A 147 -38.93 2.19 14.58
CA PHE A 147 -38.19 2.78 15.70
C PHE A 147 -38.21 4.33 15.69
N GLY A 148 -39.11 4.96 14.93
CA GLY A 148 -39.13 6.41 14.72
C GLY A 148 -39.33 7.26 16.00
N LEU A 149 -39.84 6.67 17.08
CA LEU A 149 -39.98 7.32 18.40
C LEU A 149 -38.97 6.85 19.45
N SER A 150 -38.04 5.95 19.09
CA SER A 150 -37.15 5.28 20.05
C SER A 150 -36.06 6.20 20.63
N SER A 151 -35.75 6.05 21.93
CA SER A 151 -34.74 6.88 22.60
C SER A 151 -34.11 6.22 23.84
N LEU A 152 -32.90 6.69 24.23
CA LEU A 152 -32.07 6.22 25.36
C LEU A 152 -32.55 6.71 26.76
N LYS A 153 -33.85 7.02 26.91
CA LYS A 153 -34.55 7.81 27.97
C LYS A 153 -34.92 9.23 27.52
N ARG A 154 -36.17 9.63 27.78
CA ARG A 154 -36.70 10.96 27.45
C ARG A 154 -36.26 11.96 28.54
N LYS A 155 -35.43 12.95 28.19
CA LYS A 155 -35.23 14.15 29.03
C LYS A 155 -36.42 15.09 28.80
N MET A 156 -36.94 15.67 29.88
CA MET A 156 -38.07 16.59 29.87
C MET A 156 -37.88 17.74 28.86
N LYS A 157 -38.97 18.07 28.16
CA LYS A 157 -39.19 19.16 27.18
C LYS A 157 -38.95 18.82 25.69
N GLU A 158 -39.88 18.08 25.08
CA GLU A 158 -40.21 18.25 23.65
C GLU A 158 -41.74 18.23 23.49
N THR A 159 -42.26 19.30 22.88
CA THR A 159 -43.69 19.62 22.78
C THR A 159 -44.38 18.79 21.69
N GLY A 160 -45.30 17.91 22.08
CA GLY A 160 -46.22 17.19 21.19
C GLY A 160 -46.41 15.73 21.59
N ILE A 161 -47.67 15.29 21.72
CA ILE A 161 -48.02 13.86 21.91
C ILE A 161 -47.83 13.18 20.55
N LYS A 162 -46.65 12.60 20.29
CA LYS A 162 -46.39 11.72 19.14
C LYS A 162 -46.77 10.27 19.55
N GLY A 163 -47.62 9.60 18.77
CA GLY A 163 -48.06 8.21 18.98
C GLY A 163 -49.58 8.03 19.07
N THR A 164 -50.08 6.79 19.07
CA THR A 164 -51.52 6.50 19.18
C THR A 164 -51.96 6.56 20.65
N PRO A 165 -52.82 7.51 21.08
CA PRO A 165 -53.09 7.81 22.49
C PRO A 165 -53.54 6.63 23.35
N VAL A 166 -54.15 5.61 22.75
CA VAL A 166 -54.63 4.40 23.45
C VAL A 166 -53.47 3.54 23.99
N TYR A 167 -52.32 3.47 23.32
CA TYR A 167 -51.20 2.64 23.76
C TYR A 167 -50.21 3.40 24.66
N ILE A 168 -50.25 4.74 24.65
CA ILE A 168 -49.34 5.57 25.45
C ILE A 168 -49.71 5.52 26.95
N PRO A 169 -48.80 5.17 27.87
CA PRO A 169 -49.07 5.18 29.32
C PRO A 169 -49.20 6.60 29.89
N LEU A 170 -49.87 6.73 31.05
CA LEU A 170 -50.21 8.04 31.65
C LEU A 170 -48.97 8.87 32.00
N GLU A 171 -47.89 8.24 32.47
CA GLU A 171 -46.64 8.95 32.79
C GLU A 171 -46.03 9.66 31.57
N LEU A 172 -46.21 9.13 30.36
CA LEU A 172 -45.74 9.78 29.13
C LEU A 172 -46.65 10.93 28.67
N LEU A 173 -47.94 10.88 29.01
CA LEU A 173 -48.90 11.95 28.75
C LEU A 173 -48.72 13.11 29.75
N ASN A 174 -48.29 12.80 30.98
CA ASN A 174 -48.01 13.75 32.05
C ASN A 174 -46.58 14.33 32.04
N ASN A 175 -45.75 13.96 31.06
CA ASN A 175 -44.32 14.34 30.96
C ASN A 175 -43.45 13.90 32.14
N GLU A 176 -43.75 12.77 32.77
CA GLU A 176 -42.93 12.17 33.83
C GLU A 176 -41.75 11.38 33.25
N VAL A 177 -40.83 10.92 34.11
CA VAL A 177 -39.63 10.18 33.69
C VAL A 177 -40.02 8.79 33.18
N ALA A 178 -39.80 8.54 31.90
CA ALA A 178 -40.12 7.27 31.26
C ALA A 178 -38.96 6.25 31.31
N ASP A 179 -39.30 4.98 31.48
CA ASP A 179 -38.38 3.84 31.40
C ASP A 179 -38.98 2.67 30.58
N ALA A 180 -38.29 1.51 30.58
CA ALA A 180 -38.68 0.32 29.84
C ALA A 180 -40.11 -0.17 30.14
N ARG A 181 -40.68 0.17 31.30
CA ARG A 181 -42.03 -0.22 31.72
C ARG A 181 -43.12 0.48 30.91
N CYS A 182 -42.77 1.52 30.16
CA CYS A 182 -43.68 2.15 29.19
C CYS A 182 -43.98 1.22 28.00
N ASP A 183 -42.98 0.49 27.50
CA ASP A 183 -43.19 -0.51 26.44
C ASP A 183 -43.97 -1.71 26.97
N LEU A 184 -43.79 -2.07 28.24
CA LEU A 184 -44.55 -3.14 28.89
C LEU A 184 -46.03 -2.79 29.04
N TYR A 185 -46.36 -1.54 29.37
CA TYR A 185 -47.75 -1.06 29.35
C TYR A 185 -48.36 -1.13 27.95
N SER A 186 -47.62 -0.61 26.96
CA SER A 186 -48.04 -0.62 25.55
C SER A 186 -48.25 -2.05 25.03
N LEU A 187 -47.39 -2.98 25.47
CA LEU A 187 -47.56 -4.41 25.26
C LEU A 187 -48.85 -4.92 25.93
N GLY A 188 -49.10 -4.58 27.19
CA GLY A 188 -50.35 -4.95 27.90
C GLY A 188 -51.62 -4.56 27.12
N VAL A 189 -51.67 -3.33 26.61
CA VAL A 189 -52.77 -2.84 25.76
C VAL A 189 -52.86 -3.63 24.45
N THR A 190 -51.73 -3.90 23.80
CA THR A 190 -51.64 -4.69 22.56
C THR A 190 -52.13 -6.13 22.78
N LEU A 191 -51.75 -6.76 23.89
CA LEU A 191 -52.15 -8.13 24.24
C LEU A 191 -53.63 -8.21 24.59
N PHE A 192 -54.16 -7.24 25.34
CA PHE A 192 -55.59 -7.12 25.60
C PHE A 192 -56.37 -7.07 24.29
N GLU A 193 -55.94 -6.23 23.34
CA GLU A 193 -56.62 -6.07 22.05
C GLU A 193 -56.56 -7.33 21.17
N ILE A 194 -55.43 -8.02 21.14
CA ILE A 194 -55.27 -9.27 20.37
C ILE A 194 -56.13 -10.42 20.94
N LEU A 195 -56.29 -10.47 22.26
CA LEU A 195 -57.03 -11.54 22.92
C LEU A 195 -58.54 -11.28 22.94
N THR A 196 -58.96 -10.05 23.24
CA THR A 196 -60.38 -9.68 23.38
C THR A 196 -61.01 -9.14 22.08
N ARG A 197 -60.18 -8.78 21.09
CA ARG A 197 -60.57 -8.06 19.86
C ARG A 197 -61.18 -6.67 20.11
N ARG A 198 -60.95 -6.09 21.28
CA ARG A 198 -61.42 -4.75 21.67
C ARG A 198 -60.29 -3.98 22.34
N LYS A 199 -60.34 -2.65 22.25
CA LYS A 199 -59.39 -1.80 22.99
C LYS A 199 -59.83 -1.71 24.46
N PRO A 200 -58.88 -1.73 25.42
CA PRO A 200 -59.19 -1.65 26.85
C PRO A 200 -59.75 -0.29 27.26
N PHE A 201 -59.42 0.76 26.50
CA PHE A 201 -59.86 2.14 26.70
C PHE A 201 -60.32 2.72 25.37
N ALA A 202 -61.39 3.49 25.36
CA ALA A 202 -61.98 4.07 24.16
C ALA A 202 -62.42 5.52 24.39
N GLY A 203 -62.32 6.34 23.34
CA GLY A 203 -62.73 7.74 23.35
C GLY A 203 -62.55 8.34 21.94
N ASN A 204 -63.37 9.32 21.59
CA ASN A 204 -63.32 10.00 20.30
C ASN A 204 -62.29 11.15 20.30
N THR A 205 -61.90 11.64 21.49
CA THR A 205 -60.84 12.64 21.68
C THR A 205 -59.72 12.11 22.58
N ILE A 206 -58.56 12.77 22.54
CA ILE A 206 -57.42 12.44 23.42
C ILE A 206 -57.81 12.62 24.89
N GLU A 207 -58.58 13.65 25.23
CA GLU A 207 -59.05 13.88 26.61
C GLU A 207 -60.00 12.79 27.08
N GLU A 208 -60.89 12.28 26.21
CA GLU A 208 -61.78 11.16 26.52
C GLU A 208 -61.00 9.87 26.77
N ILE A 209 -59.96 9.60 25.98
CA ILE A 209 -59.08 8.43 26.16
C ILE A 209 -58.28 8.54 27.47
N ILE A 210 -57.76 9.74 27.80
CA ILE A 210 -57.07 9.98 29.07
C ILE A 210 -58.02 9.78 30.25
N LYS A 211 -59.24 10.32 30.16
CA LYS A 211 -60.26 10.17 31.20
C LYS A 211 -60.62 8.70 31.41
N SER A 212 -60.89 7.95 30.33
CA SER A 212 -61.14 6.50 30.38
C SER A 212 -60.00 5.75 31.09
N LYS A 213 -58.73 6.03 30.76
CA LYS A 213 -57.57 5.44 31.44
C LYS A 213 -57.47 5.75 32.94
N MET A 214 -57.97 6.90 33.37
CA MET A 214 -57.94 7.34 34.77
C MET A 214 -59.13 6.81 35.60
N THR A 215 -60.28 6.55 34.97
CA THR A 215 -61.52 6.25 35.69
C THR A 215 -62.06 4.85 35.48
N GLU A 216 -61.71 4.19 34.37
CA GLU A 216 -62.22 2.87 34.01
C GLU A 216 -61.16 1.79 34.27
N GLU A 217 -61.61 0.57 34.55
CA GLU A 217 -60.77 -0.62 34.63
C GLU A 217 -60.99 -1.50 33.39
N PRO A 218 -59.95 -2.11 32.81
CA PRO A 218 -60.11 -3.04 31.69
C PRO A 218 -60.86 -4.30 32.12
N ILE A 219 -62.00 -4.60 31.49
CA ILE A 219 -62.85 -5.75 31.84
C ILE A 219 -62.73 -6.85 30.77
N PHE A 220 -62.44 -8.08 31.22
CA PHE A 220 -62.60 -9.30 30.41
C PHE A 220 -64.02 -9.84 30.59
N PHE A 221 -64.78 -9.98 29.50
CA PHE A 221 -66.16 -10.46 29.58
C PHE A 221 -66.21 -12.00 29.60
N GLU A 222 -67.12 -12.59 30.39
CA GLU A 222 -67.29 -14.06 30.49
C GLU A 222 -67.65 -14.74 29.14
N ASN A 223 -68.24 -13.99 28.19
CA ASN A 223 -68.66 -14.48 26.87
C ASN A 223 -67.62 -14.22 25.75
N GLU A 224 -66.35 -13.98 26.08
CA GLU A 224 -65.31 -13.90 25.06
C GLU A 224 -65.17 -15.24 24.31
N LYS A 225 -65.03 -15.20 22.98
CA LYS A 225 -64.90 -16.39 22.10
C LYS A 225 -63.76 -17.34 22.47
N MET A 226 -62.87 -16.93 23.37
CA MET A 226 -61.65 -17.61 23.77
C MET A 226 -61.63 -17.69 25.30
N ASN A 227 -61.55 -18.89 25.86
CA ASN A 227 -61.48 -19.09 27.31
C ASN A 227 -60.07 -18.73 27.82
N ILE A 228 -59.87 -17.46 28.20
CA ILE A 228 -58.58 -16.96 28.72
C ILE A 228 -58.48 -17.26 30.23
N PRO A 229 -57.47 -18.03 30.69
CA PRO A 229 -57.22 -18.29 32.10
C PRO A 229 -57.09 -17.02 32.94
N GLU A 230 -57.59 -17.07 34.17
CA GLU A 230 -57.52 -15.98 35.15
C GLU A 230 -56.08 -15.50 35.40
N GLU A 231 -55.12 -16.42 35.39
CA GLU A 231 -53.70 -16.11 35.56
C GLU A 231 -53.16 -15.26 34.40
N ILE A 232 -53.57 -15.52 33.16
CA ILE A 232 -53.18 -14.71 31.99
C ILE A 232 -53.86 -13.34 32.05
N ARG A 233 -55.13 -13.27 32.49
CA ARG A 233 -55.83 -11.98 32.72
C ARG A 233 -55.07 -11.12 33.73
N LYS A 234 -54.64 -11.71 34.86
CA LYS A 234 -53.84 -11.02 35.88
C LYS A 234 -52.52 -10.50 35.34
N ILE A 235 -51.81 -11.26 34.49
CA ILE A 235 -50.57 -10.80 33.85
C ILE A 235 -50.82 -9.55 33.00
N ILE A 236 -51.88 -9.57 32.19
CA ILE A 236 -52.22 -8.47 31.27
C ILE A 236 -52.68 -7.22 32.04
N LEU A 237 -53.50 -7.39 33.08
CA LEU A 237 -53.90 -6.29 33.96
C LEU A 237 -52.70 -5.68 34.68
N LYS A 238 -51.78 -6.51 35.20
CA LYS A 238 -50.55 -6.04 35.85
C LYS A 238 -49.64 -5.24 34.89
N LEU A 239 -49.58 -5.60 33.60
CA LEU A 239 -48.86 -4.81 32.60
C LEU A 239 -49.47 -3.41 32.41
N MET A 240 -50.79 -3.28 32.56
CA MET A 240 -51.55 -2.04 32.35
C MET A 240 -51.79 -1.22 33.63
N GLU A 241 -51.11 -1.55 34.74
CA GLU A 241 -51.24 -0.80 36.00
C GLU A 241 -50.91 0.68 35.83
N ARG A 242 -51.61 1.53 36.59
CA ARG A 242 -51.50 2.99 36.44
C ARG A 242 -50.12 3.48 36.84
N LEU A 243 -49.59 3.01 37.97
CA LEU A 243 -48.26 3.36 38.45
C LEU A 243 -47.22 2.40 37.86
N PRO A 244 -46.10 2.91 37.28
CA PRO A 244 -45.04 2.05 36.76
C PRO A 244 -44.44 1.11 37.82
N ALA A 245 -44.48 1.47 39.11
CA ALA A 245 -43.95 0.65 40.20
C ALA A 245 -44.72 -0.66 40.42
N ASP A 246 -46.00 -0.71 40.03
CA ASP A 246 -46.87 -1.88 40.22
C ASP A 246 -46.86 -2.84 39.02
N ARG A 247 -46.23 -2.42 37.91
CA ARG A 247 -46.01 -3.24 36.71
C ARG A 247 -44.85 -4.22 36.93
N TYR A 248 -44.69 -5.14 35.97
CA TYR A 248 -43.47 -5.95 35.89
C TYR A 248 -42.24 -5.05 35.69
N GLU A 249 -41.13 -5.41 36.34
CA GLU A 249 -39.90 -4.61 36.30
C GLU A 249 -39.25 -4.67 34.91
N ASN A 250 -39.33 -5.83 34.24
CA ASN A 250 -38.75 -6.07 32.92
C ASN A 250 -39.49 -7.17 32.15
N ALA A 251 -39.21 -7.28 30.85
CA ALA A 251 -39.87 -8.25 29.98
C ALA A 251 -39.58 -9.73 30.32
N TYR A 252 -38.50 -10.06 31.05
CA TYR A 252 -38.22 -11.43 31.49
C TYR A 252 -39.12 -11.89 32.65
N GLU A 253 -39.56 -10.99 33.51
CA GLU A 253 -40.57 -11.33 34.53
C GLU A 253 -41.90 -11.71 33.88
N VAL A 254 -42.26 -11.02 32.79
CA VAL A 254 -43.45 -11.34 31.98
C VAL A 254 -43.30 -12.72 31.34
N ILE A 255 -42.14 -13.02 30.76
CA ILE A 255 -41.82 -14.34 30.19
C ILE A 255 -41.95 -15.43 31.27
N SER A 256 -41.36 -15.21 32.44
CA SER A 256 -41.40 -16.16 33.55
C SER A 256 -42.82 -16.43 34.05
N ALA A 257 -43.66 -15.39 34.09
CA ALA A 257 -45.06 -15.50 34.51
C ALA A 257 -45.93 -16.24 33.48
N ILE A 258 -45.63 -16.14 32.18
CA ILE A 258 -46.48 -16.66 31.11
C ILE A 258 -46.03 -18.03 30.56
N ILE A 259 -44.77 -18.44 30.77
CA ILE A 259 -44.22 -19.74 30.35
C ILE A 259 -45.08 -20.96 30.74
N PRO A 260 -45.70 -21.03 31.94
CA PRO A 260 -46.52 -22.19 32.30
C PRO A 260 -47.67 -22.49 31.33
N PHE A 261 -48.09 -21.49 30.55
CA PHE A 261 -49.18 -21.58 29.57
C PHE A 261 -48.69 -21.77 28.12
N SER A 262 -47.37 -21.92 27.92
CA SER A 262 -46.71 -22.17 26.63
C SER A 262 -46.84 -23.62 26.16
N LYS A 263 -46.89 -23.83 24.84
CA LYS A 263 -46.82 -25.17 24.24
C LYS A 263 -45.42 -25.77 24.35
N ASN A 264 -44.41 -24.92 24.28
CA ASN A 264 -43.00 -25.30 24.39
C ASN A 264 -42.48 -24.95 25.80
N LYS A 265 -42.32 -25.96 26.65
CA LYS A 265 -41.79 -25.78 28.01
C LYS A 265 -40.26 -25.66 28.04
N ASP A 266 -39.59 -25.99 26.94
CA ASP A 266 -38.13 -26.09 26.83
C ASP A 266 -37.49 -24.77 26.35
N PHE A 267 -38.03 -23.64 26.79
CA PHE A 267 -37.42 -22.34 26.55
C PHE A 267 -36.22 -22.18 27.49
N ARG A 268 -35.03 -22.66 27.09
CA ARG A 268 -33.78 -22.36 27.79
C ARG A 268 -33.50 -20.85 27.70
N ILE A 269 -33.89 -20.12 28.75
CA ILE A 269 -33.68 -18.67 28.89
C ILE A 269 -32.17 -18.32 28.88
N GLU A 270 -31.33 -19.28 29.27
CA GLU A 270 -29.94 -19.06 29.69
C GLU A 270 -28.94 -18.81 28.55
N SER A 271 -29.03 -19.56 27.43
CA SER A 271 -28.00 -19.55 26.39
C SER A 271 -28.14 -18.42 25.36
N ILE A 272 -29.37 -18.01 25.07
CA ILE A 272 -29.68 -16.96 24.09
C ILE A 272 -29.48 -15.57 24.71
N TYR A 273 -29.83 -15.42 26.00
CA TYR A 273 -29.65 -14.18 26.75
C TYR A 273 -28.18 -13.75 26.85
N PHE A 274 -27.29 -14.74 26.92
CA PHE A 274 -25.87 -14.55 27.10
C PHE A 274 -25.17 -13.98 25.85
N ASP A 275 -25.52 -14.54 24.69
CA ASP A 275 -24.92 -14.18 23.40
C ASP A 275 -25.26 -12.72 23.02
N ASP A 276 -26.49 -12.30 23.30
CA ASP A 276 -26.98 -10.94 23.04
C ASP A 276 -26.28 -9.88 23.92
N ILE A 277 -26.06 -10.16 25.20
CA ILE A 277 -25.41 -9.21 26.13
C ILE A 277 -23.92 -9.05 25.83
N ILE A 278 -23.22 -10.12 25.45
CA ILE A 278 -21.80 -10.06 25.04
C ILE A 278 -21.65 -9.20 23.81
N ARG A 279 -22.52 -9.43 22.81
CA ARG A 279 -22.49 -8.69 21.55
C ARG A 279 -22.70 -7.18 21.78
N ASN A 280 -23.65 -6.82 22.64
CA ASN A 280 -23.95 -5.42 22.97
C ASN A 280 -22.82 -4.70 23.73
N ASN A 281 -22.05 -5.40 24.57
CA ASN A 281 -20.93 -4.78 25.30
C ASN A 281 -19.64 -4.68 24.47
N LEU A 282 -19.51 -5.52 23.44
CA LEU A 282 -18.48 -5.36 22.41
C LEU A 282 -18.74 -4.11 21.54
N LEU A 283 -20.00 -3.83 21.21
CA LEU A 283 -20.49 -2.68 20.43
C LEU A 283 -20.42 -1.31 21.15
N LYS A 284 -20.05 -1.27 22.44
CA LYS A 284 -19.96 -0.02 23.23
C LYS A 284 -18.54 0.34 23.65
N ARG A 285 -17.51 -0.30 23.06
CA ARG A 285 -16.11 0.07 23.26
C ARG A 285 -15.90 1.48 22.70
N GLU A 286 -15.37 2.42 23.49
CA GLU A 286 -15.27 3.85 23.17
C GLU A 286 -14.31 4.19 22.00
N VAL A 287 -14.45 3.57 20.82
CA VAL A 287 -13.95 4.15 19.56
C VAL A 287 -15.06 5.09 19.07
N GLY A 288 -15.18 6.23 19.75
CA GLY A 288 -16.31 7.14 19.54
C GLY A 288 -16.36 7.76 18.14
N ILE A 289 -17.53 8.32 17.79
CA ILE A 289 -17.80 9.08 16.55
C ILE A 289 -16.70 10.11 16.25
N LYS A 290 -16.12 10.72 17.29
CA LYS A 290 -15.02 11.67 17.15
C LYS A 290 -13.79 11.03 16.48
N THR A 291 -13.41 9.82 16.87
CA THR A 291 -12.29 9.09 16.26
C THR A 291 -12.59 8.76 14.80
N PHE A 292 -13.82 8.36 14.48
CA PHE A 292 -14.23 8.13 13.08
C PHE A 292 -14.20 9.40 12.24
N ALA A 293 -14.66 10.53 12.79
CA ALA A 293 -14.56 11.84 12.15
C ALA A 293 -13.10 12.22 11.89
N GLU A 294 -12.20 12.05 12.88
CA GLU A 294 -10.77 12.31 12.73
C GLU A 294 -10.11 11.45 11.64
N ILE A 295 -10.56 10.20 11.45
CA ILE A 295 -10.07 9.34 10.36
C ILE A 295 -10.47 9.93 9.01
N VAL A 296 -11.72 10.39 8.88
CA VAL A 296 -12.28 10.94 7.63
C VAL A 296 -11.77 12.34 7.30
N GLU A 297 -11.44 13.14 8.31
CA GLU A 297 -10.90 14.49 8.17
C GLU A 297 -9.40 14.52 7.89
N ASN A 298 -8.67 13.44 8.14
CA ASN A 298 -7.24 13.39 7.92
C ASN A 298 -6.87 13.45 6.42
N GLU A 299 -6.21 14.54 6.01
CA GLU A 299 -5.75 14.75 4.63
C GLU A 299 -4.37 14.16 4.35
N ASN A 300 -3.62 13.77 5.39
CA ASN A 300 -2.30 13.19 5.21
C ASN A 300 -2.41 11.71 4.80
N PRO A 301 -1.66 11.29 3.77
CA PRO A 301 -1.66 9.90 3.32
C PRO A 301 -1.13 8.98 4.42
N CYS A 302 -2.03 8.21 5.06
CA CYS A 302 -1.65 7.22 6.06
C CYS A 302 -2.59 6.02 6.05
N LEU A 303 -2.05 4.86 6.40
CA LEU A 303 -2.82 3.66 6.73
C LEU A 303 -3.25 3.73 8.21
N THR A 304 -4.55 3.81 8.47
CA THR A 304 -5.08 3.70 9.83
C THR A 304 -5.34 2.24 10.17
N LEU A 305 -4.56 1.67 11.08
CA LEU A 305 -4.69 0.28 11.52
C LEU A 305 -5.37 0.17 12.87
N ILE A 306 -6.47 -0.55 12.89
CA ILE A 306 -7.15 -1.01 14.09
C ILE A 306 -6.47 -2.29 14.54
N ARG A 307 -5.79 -2.27 15.69
CA ARG A 307 -5.03 -3.40 16.22
C ARG A 307 -5.59 -3.90 17.55
N GLY A 308 -5.49 -5.20 17.76
CA GLY A 308 -5.84 -5.84 19.03
C GLY A 308 -5.74 -7.36 18.92
N SER A 309 -5.83 -8.03 20.07
CA SER A 309 -5.78 -9.49 20.17
C SER A 309 -6.92 -10.17 19.41
N LYS A 310 -6.74 -11.46 19.07
CA LYS A 310 -7.82 -12.25 18.47
C LYS A 310 -9.07 -12.25 19.35
N GLY A 311 -10.23 -11.96 18.77
CA GLY A 311 -11.51 -11.91 19.50
C GLY A 311 -11.77 -10.62 20.30
N SER A 312 -10.95 -9.57 20.15
CA SER A 312 -11.14 -8.28 20.83
C SER A 312 -12.26 -7.39 20.25
N GLY A 313 -12.95 -7.81 19.19
CA GLY A 313 -14.06 -7.04 18.59
C GLY A 313 -13.66 -6.07 17.47
N LYS A 314 -12.47 -6.22 16.86
CA LYS A 314 -11.99 -5.39 15.74
C LYS A 314 -12.98 -5.30 14.58
N SER A 315 -13.51 -6.44 14.11
CA SER A 315 -14.47 -6.48 13.00
C SER A 315 -15.83 -5.86 13.37
N THR A 316 -16.14 -5.76 14.67
CA THR A 316 -17.33 -5.04 15.15
C THR A 316 -17.15 -3.53 14.99
N ILE A 317 -15.97 -3.01 15.33
CA ILE A 317 -15.64 -1.58 15.17
C ILE A 317 -15.53 -1.18 13.69
N LEU A 318 -15.02 -2.05 12.81
CA LEU A 318 -15.06 -1.78 11.37
C LEU A 318 -16.49 -1.66 10.83
N LYS A 319 -17.42 -2.52 11.28
CA LYS A 319 -18.85 -2.40 10.93
C LYS A 319 -19.46 -1.09 11.44
N GLU A 320 -19.14 -0.66 12.66
CA GLU A 320 -19.56 0.66 13.16
C GLU A 320 -19.01 1.81 12.32
N PHE A 321 -17.75 1.71 11.88
CA PHE A 321 -17.15 2.69 11.00
C PHE A 321 -17.83 2.72 9.61
N GLU A 322 -18.15 1.57 9.02
CA GLU A 322 -18.93 1.51 7.78
C GLU A 322 -20.31 2.16 7.93
N LEU A 323 -21.01 1.90 9.04
CA LEU A 323 -22.30 2.52 9.34
C LEU A 323 -22.16 4.04 9.52
N PHE A 324 -21.10 4.49 10.18
CA PHE A 324 -20.77 5.91 10.30
C PHE A 324 -20.57 6.53 8.91
N LEU A 325 -19.81 5.90 8.01
CA LEU A 325 -19.59 6.38 6.65
C LEU A 325 -20.90 6.46 5.84
N LYS A 326 -21.76 5.44 5.94
CA LYS A 326 -23.10 5.44 5.31
C LYS A 326 -23.95 6.62 5.79
N SER A 327 -24.02 6.84 7.11
CA SER A 327 -24.85 7.92 7.69
C SER A 327 -24.36 9.35 7.35
N ASN A 328 -23.08 9.47 6.99
CA ASN A 328 -22.43 10.71 6.57
C ASN A 328 -22.22 10.82 5.05
N GLU A 329 -22.79 9.89 4.26
CA GLU A 329 -22.75 9.91 2.78
C GLU A 329 -21.32 9.89 2.20
N VAL A 330 -20.35 9.27 2.91
CA VAL A 330 -18.97 9.12 2.43
C VAL A 330 -18.85 7.83 1.63
N ALA A 331 -18.33 7.91 0.40
CA ALA A 331 -18.12 6.73 -0.44
C ALA A 331 -17.05 5.81 0.16
N PHE A 332 -17.32 4.51 0.26
CA PHE A 332 -16.36 3.54 0.74
C PHE A 332 -16.47 2.19 0.03
N PHE A 333 -15.37 1.44 0.06
CA PHE A 333 -15.30 0.08 -0.46
C PHE A 333 -14.55 -0.79 0.53
N SER A 334 -15.22 -1.81 1.07
CA SER A 334 -14.60 -2.79 1.95
C SER A 334 -14.25 -4.07 1.21
N THR A 335 -13.14 -4.68 1.61
CA THR A 335 -12.68 -5.99 1.14
C THR A 335 -12.14 -6.76 2.33
N SER A 336 -12.29 -8.08 2.30
CA SER A 336 -11.87 -8.96 3.38
C SER A 336 -10.84 -9.93 2.84
N SER A 337 -9.71 -10.03 3.54
CA SER A 337 -8.66 -10.98 3.17
C SER A 337 -9.04 -12.35 3.71
N SER A 338 -9.22 -13.32 2.82
CA SER A 338 -9.48 -14.71 3.18
C SER A 338 -8.25 -15.54 2.89
N ASP A 339 -7.95 -16.54 3.73
CA ASP A 339 -6.82 -17.43 3.48
C ASP A 339 -7.13 -18.42 2.33
N ARG A 340 -8.37 -18.51 1.81
CA ARG A 340 -8.75 -19.43 0.73
C ARG A 340 -8.13 -19.01 -0.61
N GLY A 341 -7.44 -19.94 -1.28
CA GLY A 341 -7.00 -19.90 -2.66
C GLY A 341 -6.25 -18.62 -2.99
N LYS A 342 -4.92 -18.62 -2.84
CA LYS A 342 -4.12 -17.39 -2.91
C LYS A 342 -3.85 -17.00 -4.35
N ILE A 343 -4.92 -16.70 -5.07
CA ILE A 343 -4.90 -15.95 -6.32
C ILE A 343 -4.12 -14.66 -6.03
N PRO A 344 -3.01 -14.40 -6.74
CA PRO A 344 -2.27 -13.17 -6.55
C PRO A 344 -3.17 -11.96 -6.73
N TYR A 345 -3.07 -11.01 -5.80
CA TYR A 345 -3.90 -9.81 -5.74
C TYR A 345 -5.38 -10.03 -5.42
N LYS A 346 -5.82 -11.20 -4.91
CA LYS A 346 -7.26 -11.48 -4.67
C LYS A 346 -7.96 -10.37 -3.88
N THR A 347 -7.38 -9.92 -2.78
CA THR A 347 -7.93 -8.82 -1.98
C THR A 347 -8.14 -7.53 -2.80
N ILE A 348 -7.21 -7.21 -3.71
CA ILE A 348 -7.30 -6.04 -4.62
C ILE A 348 -8.26 -6.31 -5.78
N ILE A 349 -8.31 -7.52 -6.32
CA ILE A 349 -9.27 -7.94 -7.34
C ILE A 349 -10.69 -7.75 -6.81
N ASP A 350 -10.97 -8.19 -5.59
CA ASP A 350 -12.27 -8.04 -4.95
C ASP A 350 -12.63 -6.57 -4.75
N LEU A 351 -11.67 -5.77 -4.29
CA LEU A 351 -11.85 -4.33 -4.13
C LEU A 351 -12.21 -3.65 -5.46
N PHE A 352 -11.44 -3.90 -6.51
CA PHE A 352 -11.67 -3.29 -7.82
C PHE A 352 -12.94 -3.82 -8.50
N THR A 353 -13.27 -5.10 -8.29
CA THR A 353 -14.52 -5.69 -8.77
C THR A 353 -15.71 -4.98 -8.13
N LYS A 354 -15.67 -4.74 -6.80
CA LYS A 354 -16.69 -3.96 -6.11
C LYS A 354 -16.78 -2.53 -6.67
N ILE A 355 -15.65 -1.85 -6.88
CA ILE A 355 -15.61 -0.51 -7.47
C ILE A 355 -16.28 -0.49 -8.86
N ILE A 356 -15.96 -1.47 -9.70
CA ILE A 356 -16.49 -1.58 -11.07
C ILE A 356 -18.00 -1.81 -11.06
N VAL A 357 -18.48 -2.78 -10.27
CA VAL A 357 -19.90 -3.15 -10.20
C VAL A 357 -20.75 -2.01 -9.62
N TYR A 358 -20.24 -1.31 -8.61
CA TYR A 358 -21.00 -0.29 -7.89
C TYR A 358 -21.20 1.02 -8.68
N LYS A 359 -20.42 1.25 -9.75
CA LYS A 359 -20.35 2.55 -10.43
C LYS A 359 -20.25 2.45 -11.96
N LYS A 360 -21.36 2.06 -12.59
CA LYS A 360 -21.55 2.13 -14.05
C LYS A 360 -21.38 3.55 -14.64
N GLU A 361 -21.34 4.60 -13.83
CA GLU A 361 -21.02 5.98 -14.26
C GLU A 361 -19.53 6.19 -14.65
N TYR A 362 -18.66 5.19 -14.42
CA TYR A 362 -17.23 5.26 -14.74
C TYR A 362 -16.82 4.40 -15.95
N VAL A 363 -17.76 4.08 -16.85
CA VAL A 363 -17.47 3.27 -18.05
C VAL A 363 -16.31 3.85 -18.85
N ASP A 364 -16.23 5.18 -18.95
CA ASP A 364 -15.14 5.90 -19.64
C ASP A 364 -13.77 5.67 -18.97
N LEU A 365 -13.71 5.62 -17.64
CA LEU A 365 -12.50 5.25 -16.90
C LEU A 365 -12.14 3.79 -17.11
N PHE A 366 -13.14 2.89 -17.12
CA PHE A 366 -12.90 1.46 -17.34
C PHE A 366 -12.34 1.21 -18.75
N GLU A 367 -12.82 1.92 -19.78
CA GLU A 367 -12.25 1.86 -21.14
C GLU A 367 -10.82 2.40 -21.18
N LYS A 368 -10.57 3.54 -20.55
CA LYS A 368 -9.25 4.18 -20.50
C LYS A 368 -8.19 3.31 -19.81
N TYR A 369 -8.57 2.62 -18.73
CA TYR A 369 -7.68 1.79 -17.93
C TYR A 369 -7.85 0.28 -18.19
N TYR A 370 -8.56 -0.08 -19.25
CA TYR A 370 -8.93 -1.47 -19.59
C TYR A 370 -7.73 -2.43 -19.59
N GLU A 371 -6.60 -2.02 -20.18
CA GLU A 371 -5.39 -2.84 -20.29
C GLU A 371 -4.79 -3.20 -18.92
N PHE A 372 -4.93 -2.34 -17.91
CA PHE A 372 -4.48 -2.62 -16.55
C PHE A 372 -5.50 -3.50 -15.82
N LEU A 373 -6.77 -3.13 -15.90
CA LEU A 373 -7.84 -3.81 -15.18
C LEU A 373 -8.05 -5.25 -15.68
N THR A 374 -7.93 -5.52 -16.98
CA THR A 374 -8.08 -6.89 -17.52
C THR A 374 -6.91 -7.80 -17.16
N ASN A 375 -5.72 -7.24 -16.92
CA ASN A 375 -4.55 -7.98 -16.44
C ASN A 375 -4.64 -8.31 -14.95
N LEU A 376 -5.47 -7.56 -14.20
CA LEU A 376 -5.78 -7.82 -12.79
C LEU A 376 -7.00 -8.74 -12.63
N ILE A 377 -8.09 -8.46 -13.36
CA ILE A 377 -9.41 -9.09 -13.27
C ILE A 377 -9.70 -9.85 -14.58
N PRO A 378 -9.57 -11.20 -14.60
CA PRO A 378 -9.72 -11.99 -15.82
C PRO A 378 -11.10 -11.88 -16.48
N ASN A 379 -12.17 -11.81 -15.68
CA ASN A 379 -13.56 -11.82 -16.17
C ASN A 379 -14.15 -10.41 -16.29
N ILE A 380 -13.30 -9.39 -16.47
CA ILE A 380 -13.77 -8.00 -16.52
C ILE A 380 -14.74 -7.72 -17.68
N ASN A 381 -14.60 -8.43 -18.80
CA ASN A 381 -15.50 -8.28 -19.95
C ASN A 381 -16.93 -8.69 -19.64
N GLU A 382 -17.11 -9.78 -18.90
CA GLU A 382 -18.43 -10.24 -18.43
C GLU A 382 -19.02 -9.24 -17.44
N LEU A 383 -18.19 -8.73 -16.52
CA LEU A 383 -18.62 -7.72 -15.54
C LEU A 383 -19.06 -6.40 -16.20
N LEU A 384 -18.42 -6.01 -17.31
CA LEU A 384 -18.66 -4.74 -18.01
C LEU A 384 -19.60 -4.87 -19.22
N ASN A 385 -20.02 -6.08 -19.60
CA ASN A 385 -20.69 -6.37 -20.87
C ASN A 385 -19.92 -5.83 -22.11
N PHE A 386 -18.59 -5.85 -22.07
CA PHE A 386 -17.77 -5.43 -23.22
C PHE A 386 -17.64 -6.56 -24.25
N PRO A 387 -17.52 -6.22 -25.56
CA PRO A 387 -17.19 -7.22 -26.58
C PRO A 387 -15.85 -7.86 -26.21
N ASN A 388 -15.72 -9.19 -26.36
CA ASN A 388 -14.55 -10.01 -25.99
C ASN A 388 -13.21 -9.42 -26.49
N LYS A 389 -12.67 -8.46 -25.76
CA LYS A 389 -11.44 -7.72 -26.08
C LYS A 389 -10.32 -8.36 -25.26
N LYS A 390 -9.22 -8.74 -25.89
CA LYS A 390 -8.03 -9.23 -25.17
C LYS A 390 -7.07 -8.08 -24.95
N SER A 391 -6.39 -8.07 -23.80
CA SER A 391 -5.27 -7.16 -23.57
C SER A 391 -4.25 -7.27 -24.71
N GLN A 392 -3.77 -6.12 -25.18
CA GLN A 392 -2.69 -6.06 -26.17
C GLN A 392 -1.33 -5.75 -25.54
N ILE A 393 -1.31 -5.41 -24.24
CA ILE A 393 -0.14 -4.92 -23.52
C ILE A 393 0.30 -5.94 -22.47
N ILE A 394 1.52 -6.45 -22.64
CA ILE A 394 2.26 -7.14 -21.59
C ILE A 394 3.22 -6.12 -20.97
N PHE A 395 3.00 -5.78 -19.71
CA PHE A 395 3.87 -4.83 -18.99
C PHE A 395 5.25 -5.47 -18.78
N LYS A 396 6.32 -4.71 -19.08
CA LYS A 396 7.68 -5.22 -18.88
C LYS A 396 8.16 -5.09 -17.44
N LYS A 397 7.51 -4.20 -16.68
CA LYS A 397 7.81 -3.91 -15.28
C LYS A 397 6.51 -3.90 -14.47
N ARG A 398 6.60 -4.36 -13.23
CA ARG A 398 5.47 -4.39 -12.30
C ARG A 398 5.05 -2.99 -11.87
N GLU A 399 5.99 -2.05 -11.79
CA GLU A 399 5.74 -0.67 -11.43
C GLU A 399 4.83 0.03 -12.44
N ASP A 400 4.98 -0.25 -13.74
CA ASP A 400 4.11 0.29 -14.78
C ASP A 400 2.66 -0.17 -14.57
N PHE A 401 2.48 -1.45 -14.20
CA PHE A 401 1.18 -2.04 -13.87
C PHE A 401 0.56 -1.38 -12.63
N PHE A 402 1.35 -1.20 -11.57
CA PHE A 402 0.91 -0.51 -10.35
C PHE A 402 0.55 0.95 -10.59
N GLU A 403 1.32 1.67 -11.40
CA GLU A 403 1.07 3.07 -11.72
C GLU A 403 -0.29 3.24 -12.43
N GLY A 404 -0.61 2.37 -13.38
CA GLY A 404 -1.91 2.41 -14.06
C GLY A 404 -3.09 2.16 -13.13
N LEU A 405 -3.02 1.13 -12.28
CA LEU A 405 -4.06 0.83 -11.28
C LEU A 405 -4.20 1.97 -10.25
N PHE A 406 -3.09 2.59 -9.84
CA PHE A 406 -3.09 3.72 -8.93
C PHE A 406 -3.73 4.97 -9.56
N LYS A 407 -3.39 5.29 -10.81
CA LYS A 407 -4.01 6.41 -11.55
C LYS A 407 -5.52 6.22 -11.71
N PHE A 408 -5.95 4.99 -12.00
CA PHE A 408 -7.37 4.65 -12.03
C PHE A 408 -8.06 4.96 -10.70
N LEU A 409 -7.48 4.54 -9.56
CA LEU A 409 -8.03 4.86 -8.25
C LEU A 409 -8.08 6.38 -7.99
N LEU A 410 -7.05 7.12 -8.37
CA LEU A 410 -7.02 8.58 -8.19
C LEU A 410 -8.11 9.29 -9.01
N GLU A 411 -8.35 8.89 -10.26
CA GLU A 411 -9.41 9.49 -11.09
C GLU A 411 -10.82 9.21 -10.54
N ILE A 412 -11.00 8.09 -9.83
CA ILE A 412 -12.26 7.83 -9.10
C ILE A 412 -12.39 8.76 -7.89
N VAL A 413 -11.29 8.97 -7.14
CA VAL A 413 -11.26 9.89 -5.99
C VAL A 413 -11.58 11.32 -6.43
N GLU A 414 -11.05 11.77 -7.56
CA GLU A 414 -11.33 13.10 -8.15
C GLU A 414 -12.83 13.33 -8.43
N ARG A 415 -13.60 12.28 -8.75
CA ARG A 415 -15.04 12.40 -9.03
C ARG A 415 -15.92 12.41 -7.78
N LYS A 416 -15.46 11.87 -6.64
CA LYS A 416 -16.26 11.75 -5.40
C LYS A 416 -15.74 12.60 -4.24
N ASN A 417 -14.69 13.40 -4.44
CA ASN A 417 -13.94 14.17 -3.45
C ASN A 417 -13.26 13.32 -2.36
N LYS A 418 -13.96 12.36 -1.74
CA LYS A 418 -13.42 11.45 -0.72
C LYS A 418 -13.88 10.00 -0.91
N ILE A 419 -12.96 9.06 -0.76
CA ILE A 419 -13.19 7.60 -0.79
C ILE A 419 -12.44 6.94 0.35
N VAL A 420 -13.11 6.04 1.07
CA VAL A 420 -12.50 5.20 2.10
C VAL A 420 -12.35 3.76 1.62
N LEU A 421 -11.13 3.22 1.65
CA LEU A 421 -10.87 1.81 1.39
C LEU A 421 -10.70 1.09 2.72
N ILE A 422 -11.50 0.05 2.96
CA ILE A 422 -11.51 -0.71 4.20
C ILE A 422 -10.99 -2.12 3.93
N PHE A 423 -9.95 -2.54 4.66
CA PHE A 423 -9.35 -3.87 4.56
C PHE A 423 -9.59 -4.66 5.86
N GLU A 424 -10.48 -5.64 5.79
CA GLU A 424 -10.71 -6.59 6.88
C GLU A 424 -9.64 -7.69 6.86
N ASN A 425 -9.23 -8.11 8.06
CA ASN A 425 -8.25 -9.17 8.28
C ASN A 425 -6.92 -9.01 7.51
N LEU A 426 -6.23 -7.87 7.64
CA LEU A 426 -4.91 -7.66 7.00
C LEU A 426 -3.83 -8.66 7.45
N SER A 427 -4.08 -9.47 8.48
CA SER A 427 -3.19 -10.57 8.85
C SER A 427 -3.08 -11.62 7.75
N GLU A 428 -4.13 -11.82 6.93
CA GLU A 428 -4.21 -12.86 5.89
C GLU A 428 -4.08 -12.34 4.45
N ILE A 429 -3.82 -11.06 4.28
CA ILE A 429 -3.63 -10.44 2.96
C ILE A 429 -2.45 -11.05 2.20
N GLU A 430 -2.56 -11.10 0.87
CA GLU A 430 -1.50 -11.59 0.00
C GLU A 430 -0.34 -10.58 -0.06
N ILE A 431 0.89 -11.08 -0.20
CA ILE A 431 2.11 -10.25 -0.25
C ILE A 431 2.00 -9.23 -1.38
N GLU A 432 1.41 -9.61 -2.51
CA GLU A 432 1.25 -8.79 -3.69
C GLU A 432 0.28 -7.62 -3.47
N SER A 433 -0.82 -7.89 -2.77
CA SER A 433 -1.82 -6.89 -2.37
C SER A 433 -1.22 -5.89 -1.38
N LEU A 434 -0.41 -6.35 -0.44
CA LEU A 434 0.36 -5.47 0.46
C LEU A 434 1.37 -4.60 -0.28
N GLU A 435 2.06 -5.15 -1.27
CA GLU A 435 3.02 -4.38 -2.07
C GLU A 435 2.32 -3.31 -2.91
N PHE A 436 1.14 -3.59 -3.45
CA PHE A 436 0.32 -2.57 -4.11
C PHE A 436 -0.19 -1.51 -3.11
N LEU A 437 -0.65 -1.93 -1.92
CA LEU A 437 -1.04 -0.99 -0.85
C LEU A 437 0.13 -0.09 -0.43
N LYS A 438 1.34 -0.66 -0.29
CA LYS A 438 2.58 0.08 -0.05
C LYS A 438 2.84 1.10 -1.15
N TYR A 439 2.69 0.70 -2.41
CA TYR A 439 2.85 1.58 -3.57
C TYR A 439 1.88 2.77 -3.51
N ILE A 440 0.60 2.53 -3.21
CA ILE A 440 -0.41 3.59 -3.04
C ILE A 440 0.05 4.58 -1.95
N LEU A 441 0.36 4.09 -0.75
CA LEU A 441 0.72 4.93 0.40
C LEU A 441 1.98 5.77 0.16
N GLN A 442 2.96 5.24 -0.59
CA GLN A 442 4.22 5.95 -0.87
C GLN A 442 4.11 7.00 -1.98
N ASN A 443 3.14 6.87 -2.87
CA ASN A 443 2.96 7.77 -4.01
C ASN A 443 1.80 8.78 -3.83
N LEU A 444 0.97 8.60 -2.80
CA LEU A 444 -0.13 9.49 -2.47
C LEU A 444 0.40 10.83 -1.90
N LYS A 445 -0.09 11.96 -2.42
CA LYS A 445 0.42 13.32 -2.10
C LYS A 445 -0.56 14.20 -1.32
N SER A 446 -1.59 13.62 -0.69
CA SER A 446 -2.85 14.23 -0.19
C SER A 446 -3.87 14.41 -1.32
N ASN A 447 -4.90 13.55 -1.31
CA ASN A 447 -6.03 13.54 -2.24
C ASN A 447 -7.02 12.51 -1.69
N GLY A 448 -8.10 12.94 -1.02
CA GLY A 448 -9.38 12.25 -0.79
C GLY A 448 -9.45 10.76 -0.41
N LEU A 449 -8.37 9.99 -0.44
CA LEU A 449 -8.29 8.55 -0.38
C LEU A 449 -7.77 8.16 1.00
N ILE A 450 -8.64 7.52 1.77
CA ILE A 450 -8.39 7.15 3.15
C ILE A 450 -8.34 5.64 3.21
N ILE A 451 -7.31 5.08 3.84
CA ILE A 451 -7.16 3.63 3.94
C ILE A 451 -7.20 3.22 5.39
N VAL A 452 -8.14 2.33 5.70
CA VAL A 452 -8.36 1.77 7.03
C VAL A 452 -8.26 0.26 6.93
N GLY A 453 -7.65 -0.38 7.92
CA GLY A 453 -7.71 -1.83 8.02
C GLY A 453 -7.59 -2.32 9.44
N GLU A 454 -7.94 -3.59 9.67
CA GLU A 454 -7.73 -4.26 10.96
C GLU A 454 -6.59 -5.27 10.89
N ILE A 455 -5.86 -5.42 11.99
CA ILE A 455 -4.79 -6.41 12.12
C ILE A 455 -4.79 -7.04 13.51
N GLU A 456 -4.42 -8.31 13.57
CA GLU A 456 -4.26 -9.06 14.81
C GLU A 456 -2.82 -8.92 15.32
N GLU A 457 -2.63 -8.58 16.60
CA GLU A 457 -1.28 -8.28 17.14
C GLU A 457 -0.36 -9.50 17.12
N GLU A 458 -0.89 -10.69 17.33
CA GLU A 458 -0.15 -11.95 17.37
C GLU A 458 0.56 -12.23 16.03
N PHE A 459 -0.09 -11.91 14.91
CA PHE A 459 0.43 -12.15 13.57
C PHE A 459 1.51 -11.15 13.14
N ILE A 460 1.57 -9.97 13.77
CA ILE A 460 2.64 -8.98 13.51
C ILE A 460 4.01 -9.56 13.87
N THR A 461 4.07 -10.37 14.94
CA THR A 461 5.30 -11.03 15.37
C THR A 461 5.65 -12.27 14.55
N GLU A 462 4.64 -13.03 14.13
CA GLU A 462 4.84 -14.30 13.42
C GLU A 462 5.20 -14.11 11.93
N LYS A 463 4.54 -13.17 11.25
CA LYS A 463 4.68 -12.97 9.80
C LYS A 463 5.75 -11.92 9.49
N VAL A 464 6.95 -12.39 9.10
CA VAL A 464 8.12 -11.55 8.78
C VAL A 464 7.82 -10.45 7.74
N PHE A 465 7.01 -10.77 6.72
CA PHE A 465 6.67 -9.79 5.67
C PHE A 465 5.78 -8.66 6.18
N LEU A 466 4.77 -8.95 7.02
CA LEU A 466 3.92 -7.94 7.66
C LEU A 466 4.75 -7.06 8.59
N LYS A 467 5.62 -7.67 9.40
CA LYS A 467 6.55 -6.93 10.27
C LYS A 467 7.41 -5.95 9.48
N THR A 468 7.93 -6.38 8.33
CA THR A 468 8.76 -5.56 7.44
C THR A 468 7.95 -4.43 6.84
N PHE A 469 6.78 -4.71 6.29
CA PHE A 469 5.85 -3.73 5.73
C PHE A 469 5.48 -2.63 6.74
N LEU A 470 5.08 -3.02 7.96
CA LEU A 470 4.70 -2.07 9.01
C LEU A 470 5.89 -1.22 9.47
N LYS A 471 7.08 -1.82 9.58
CA LYS A 471 8.31 -1.10 9.93
C LYS A 471 8.63 -0.02 8.88
N GLU A 472 8.61 -0.38 7.60
CA GLU A 472 8.91 0.57 6.52
C GLU A 472 7.91 1.73 6.44
N LEU A 473 6.62 1.48 6.68
CA LEU A 473 5.61 2.54 6.75
C LEU A 473 5.81 3.44 7.98
N LYS A 474 6.19 2.85 9.12
CA LYS A 474 6.50 3.59 10.34
C LYS A 474 7.70 4.50 10.16
N ASP A 475 8.78 4.02 9.54
CA ASP A 475 9.99 4.79 9.25
C ASP A 475 9.72 6.01 8.34
N LYS A 476 8.61 5.98 7.58
CA LYS A 476 8.16 7.06 6.69
C LYS A 476 6.97 7.88 7.25
N ASN A 477 6.53 7.64 8.48
CA ASN A 477 5.34 8.27 9.09
C ASN A 477 4.02 8.06 8.31
N LEU A 478 3.85 6.93 7.63
CA LEU A 478 2.68 6.60 6.79
C LEU A 478 1.65 5.69 7.49
N ILE A 479 1.69 5.57 8.82
CA ILE A 479 0.84 4.65 9.58
C ILE A 479 0.34 5.26 10.90
N ARG A 480 -0.94 5.04 11.21
CA ARG A 480 -1.59 5.43 12.47
C ARG A 480 -2.19 4.18 13.11
N PHE A 481 -1.98 3.98 14.42
CA PHE A 481 -2.55 2.84 15.15
C PHE A 481 -3.71 3.27 16.04
N ILE A 482 -4.79 2.48 16.04
CA ILE A 482 -5.90 2.53 16.98
C ILE A 482 -5.91 1.20 17.73
N SER A 483 -5.57 1.22 19.02
CA SER A 483 -5.52 0.01 19.86
C SER A 483 -6.88 -0.28 20.47
N ILE A 484 -7.34 -1.53 20.33
CA ILE A 484 -8.48 -2.08 21.05
C ILE A 484 -7.96 -3.01 22.13
N ASN A 485 -8.11 -2.59 23.37
CA ASN A 485 -7.67 -3.35 24.54
C ASN A 485 -8.72 -4.40 24.94
N ASN A 486 -8.29 -5.43 25.67
CA ASN A 486 -9.19 -6.32 26.40
C ASN A 486 -9.94 -5.55 27.50
N PHE A 487 -11.07 -6.08 27.98
CA PHE A 487 -11.79 -5.47 29.09
C PHE A 487 -10.92 -5.43 30.34
N SER A 488 -10.84 -4.27 30.99
CA SER A 488 -10.33 -4.15 32.35
C SER A 488 -11.18 -4.96 33.32
N GLN A 489 -10.65 -5.25 34.51
CA GLN A 489 -11.40 -5.96 35.54
C GLN A 489 -12.71 -5.23 35.90
N GLU A 490 -12.70 -3.90 35.93
CA GLU A 490 -13.91 -3.10 36.17
C GLU A 490 -14.91 -3.21 35.03
N GLU A 491 -14.47 -3.26 33.77
CA GLU A 491 -15.34 -3.49 32.61
C GLU A 491 -15.90 -4.91 32.59
N VAL A 492 -15.11 -5.93 32.95
CA VAL A 492 -15.59 -7.31 33.14
C VAL A 492 -16.64 -7.36 34.24
N ARG A 493 -16.42 -6.66 35.35
CA ARG A 493 -17.41 -6.56 36.42
C ARG A 493 -18.68 -5.83 35.97
N LYS A 494 -18.57 -4.70 35.28
CA LYS A 494 -19.72 -3.97 34.72
C LYS A 494 -20.48 -4.86 33.73
N PHE A 495 -19.75 -5.59 32.89
CA PHE A 495 -20.30 -6.59 31.98
C PHE A 495 -21.09 -7.67 32.74
N LEU A 496 -20.48 -8.33 33.73
CA LEU A 496 -21.11 -9.41 34.51
C LEU A 496 -22.28 -8.92 35.39
N SER A 497 -22.24 -7.67 35.86
CA SER A 497 -23.35 -7.06 36.60
C SER A 497 -24.61 -6.90 35.74
N ARG A 498 -24.44 -6.69 34.43
CA ARG A 498 -25.54 -6.64 33.44
C ARG A 498 -26.04 -8.03 33.07
N VAL A 499 -25.20 -9.05 33.27
CA VAL A 499 -25.53 -10.47 33.19
C VAL A 499 -26.18 -10.97 34.51
N TYR A 500 -26.62 -10.05 35.38
CA TYR A 500 -27.35 -10.27 36.64
C TYR A 500 -26.62 -11.03 37.76
N PHE A 501 -25.29 -11.11 37.76
CA PHE A 501 -24.56 -11.41 39.00
C PHE A 501 -24.65 -10.19 39.95
N LYS A 502 -24.96 -10.40 41.22
CA LYS A 502 -25.12 -9.34 42.24
C LYS A 502 -24.33 -9.67 43.51
N GLY A 503 -23.97 -8.64 44.29
CA GLY A 503 -23.36 -8.82 45.62
C GLY A 503 -22.00 -9.54 45.59
N LYS A 504 -21.80 -10.49 46.51
CA LYS A 504 -20.53 -11.21 46.70
C LYS A 504 -20.17 -12.10 45.49
N ASP A 505 -21.17 -12.70 44.84
CA ASP A 505 -20.96 -13.56 43.67
C ASP A 505 -20.37 -12.79 42.48
N LEU A 506 -20.80 -11.55 42.26
CA LEU A 506 -20.27 -10.67 41.21
C LEU A 506 -18.78 -10.35 41.40
N GLU A 507 -18.33 -10.14 42.63
CA GLU A 507 -16.92 -9.85 42.94
C GLU A 507 -16.05 -11.07 42.68
N GLU A 508 -16.45 -12.22 43.20
CA GLU A 508 -15.68 -13.47 43.09
C GLU A 508 -15.59 -13.95 41.63
N ILE A 509 -16.71 -13.93 40.90
CA ILE A 509 -16.74 -14.34 39.49
C ILE A 509 -16.02 -13.35 38.57
N SER A 510 -16.10 -12.04 38.84
CA SER A 510 -15.44 -11.04 37.99
C SER A 510 -13.92 -11.10 38.10
N SER A 511 -13.37 -11.33 39.30
CA SER A 511 -11.93 -11.53 39.48
C SER A 511 -11.47 -12.82 38.79
N LEU A 512 -12.17 -13.93 39.01
CA LEU A 512 -11.81 -15.22 38.42
C LEU A 512 -11.86 -15.19 36.88
N ILE A 513 -12.94 -14.67 36.31
CA ILE A 513 -13.09 -14.56 34.86
C ILE A 513 -12.00 -13.63 34.31
N PHE A 514 -11.71 -12.51 34.96
CA PHE A 514 -10.64 -11.62 34.51
C PHE A 514 -9.27 -12.31 34.59
N ASP A 515 -8.95 -13.05 35.64
CA ASP A 515 -7.67 -13.75 35.79
C ASP A 515 -7.46 -14.82 34.72
N LYS A 516 -8.52 -15.58 34.39
CA LYS A 516 -8.47 -16.66 33.40
C LYS A 516 -8.52 -16.15 31.96
N THR A 517 -9.23 -15.05 31.70
CA THR A 517 -9.47 -14.55 30.33
C THR A 517 -8.63 -13.34 29.96
N ARG A 518 -7.99 -12.71 30.96
CA ARG A 518 -7.33 -11.40 30.85
C ARG A 518 -8.21 -10.36 30.16
N GLY A 519 -9.52 -10.43 30.40
CA GLY A 519 -10.49 -9.50 29.84
C GLY A 519 -10.87 -9.72 28.37
N ASN A 520 -10.38 -10.78 27.71
CA ASN A 520 -10.68 -11.02 26.31
C ASN A 520 -12.17 -11.44 26.16
N PRO A 521 -12.99 -10.69 25.40
CA PRO A 521 -14.43 -10.96 25.27
C PRO A 521 -14.78 -12.35 24.75
N LEU A 522 -14.01 -12.88 23.80
CA LEU A 522 -14.21 -14.23 23.27
C LEU A 522 -13.96 -15.29 24.34
N PHE A 523 -12.91 -15.12 25.17
CA PHE A 523 -12.63 -16.05 26.27
C PHE A 523 -13.61 -15.89 27.44
N ILE A 524 -14.06 -14.67 27.74
CA ILE A 524 -15.13 -14.40 28.72
C ILE A 524 -16.40 -15.16 28.34
N LYS A 525 -16.81 -15.07 27.07
CA LYS A 525 -17.93 -15.85 26.51
C LYS A 525 -17.76 -17.34 26.75
N ARG A 526 -16.58 -17.88 26.44
CA ARG A 526 -16.27 -19.30 26.55
C ARG A 526 -16.32 -19.79 27.99
N VAL A 527 -15.70 -19.07 28.93
CA VAL A 527 -15.70 -19.43 30.35
C VAL A 527 -17.11 -19.44 30.91
N LEU A 528 -17.93 -18.44 30.56
CA LEU A 528 -19.29 -18.36 31.07
C LEU A 528 -20.21 -19.45 30.50
N ASN A 529 -20.09 -19.79 29.22
CA ASN A 529 -20.79 -20.93 28.64
C ASN A 529 -20.38 -22.25 29.31
N LEU A 530 -19.09 -22.42 29.62
CA LEU A 530 -18.60 -23.61 30.33
C LEU A 530 -19.17 -23.72 31.76
N LEU A 531 -19.28 -22.60 32.47
CA LEU A 531 -19.87 -22.55 33.82
C LEU A 531 -21.36 -22.93 33.80
N LEU A 532 -22.10 -22.51 32.77
CA LEU A 532 -23.50 -22.89 32.56
C LEU A 532 -23.61 -24.38 32.18
N ASP A 533 -22.82 -24.84 31.20
CA ASP A 533 -22.84 -26.23 30.70
C ASP A 533 -22.54 -27.25 31.80
N LYS A 534 -21.64 -26.92 32.74
CA LYS A 534 -21.28 -27.78 33.88
C LYS A 534 -22.21 -27.61 35.09
N GLY A 535 -23.23 -26.75 35.00
CA GLY A 535 -24.17 -26.47 36.10
C GLY A 535 -23.53 -25.76 37.30
N ILE A 536 -22.37 -25.14 37.11
CA ILE A 536 -21.63 -24.44 38.15
C ILE A 536 -22.27 -23.08 38.45
N ALA A 537 -22.73 -22.39 37.40
CA ALA A 537 -23.59 -21.22 37.50
C ALA A 537 -25.03 -21.61 37.18
N VAL A 538 -25.97 -21.29 38.06
CA VAL A 538 -27.39 -21.68 37.94
C VAL A 538 -28.26 -20.45 38.10
N TRP A 539 -29.34 -20.39 37.32
CA TRP A 539 -30.33 -19.32 37.45
C TRP A 539 -31.19 -19.50 38.70
N ASN A 540 -31.32 -18.42 39.48
CA ASN A 540 -32.24 -18.34 40.59
C ASN A 540 -33.07 -17.06 40.45
N LYS A 541 -34.33 -17.21 40.04
CA LYS A 541 -35.25 -16.13 39.71
C LYS A 541 -34.66 -15.16 38.67
N ASP A 542 -34.18 -13.99 39.12
CA ASP A 542 -33.69 -12.87 38.30
C ASP A 542 -32.17 -12.78 38.22
N ARG A 543 -31.42 -13.70 38.85
CA ARG A 543 -29.96 -13.63 38.95
C ARG A 543 -29.28 -14.96 38.75
N LEU A 544 -28.05 -14.91 38.22
CA LEU A 544 -27.13 -16.03 38.22
C LEU A 544 -26.46 -16.14 39.59
N ILE A 545 -26.49 -17.34 40.17
CA ILE A 545 -25.83 -17.67 41.43
C ILE A 545 -24.85 -18.81 41.19
N LEU A 546 -23.74 -18.79 41.91
CA LEU A 546 -22.76 -19.86 41.90
C LEU A 546 -23.16 -20.99 42.85
N SER A 547 -23.00 -22.24 42.39
CA SER A 547 -23.05 -23.42 43.26
C SER A 547 -21.83 -23.46 44.20
N GLU A 548 -21.90 -24.22 45.30
CA GLU A 548 -20.87 -24.28 46.37
C GLU A 548 -19.52 -24.92 45.96
N LEU A 549 -19.21 -25.01 44.66
CA LEU A 549 -17.97 -25.58 44.14
C LEU A 549 -16.81 -24.57 44.20
N ASP A 550 -15.61 -25.02 44.62
CA ASP A 550 -14.40 -24.19 44.64
C ASP A 550 -13.88 -23.96 43.20
N LEU A 551 -14.19 -22.78 42.67
CA LEU A 551 -13.87 -22.37 41.30
C LEU A 551 -12.36 -22.25 41.01
N ARG A 552 -11.50 -22.27 42.04
CA ARG A 552 -10.05 -22.04 41.91
C ARG A 552 -9.27 -23.28 41.47
N GLU A 553 -9.81 -24.48 41.67
CA GLU A 553 -9.17 -25.76 41.32
C GLU A 553 -9.40 -26.17 39.85
N ILE A 554 -10.25 -25.46 39.11
CA ILE A 554 -10.60 -25.81 37.73
C ILE A 554 -9.54 -25.26 36.76
N ASP A 555 -8.85 -26.16 36.05
CA ASP A 555 -8.10 -25.82 34.86
C ASP A 555 -9.05 -25.71 33.66
N PHE A 556 -9.48 -24.48 33.39
CA PHE A 556 -10.43 -24.16 32.33
C PHE A 556 -9.93 -24.53 30.92
N PHE A 557 -8.61 -24.64 30.69
CA PHE A 557 -8.07 -24.99 29.38
C PHE A 557 -8.08 -26.51 29.16
N ASP A 558 -7.67 -27.27 30.18
CA ASP A 558 -7.74 -28.73 30.14
C ASP A 558 -9.18 -29.23 30.13
N GLU A 559 -10.08 -28.63 30.92
CA GLU A 559 -11.50 -29.03 30.89
C GLU A 559 -12.21 -28.63 29.60
N PHE A 560 -11.75 -27.58 28.90
CA PHE A 560 -12.24 -27.27 27.56
C PHE A 560 -11.83 -28.35 26.54
N ASN A 561 -10.55 -28.76 26.54
CA ASN A 561 -10.06 -29.81 25.66
C ASN A 561 -10.68 -31.18 25.98
N LYS A 562 -10.87 -31.48 27.25
CA LYS A 562 -11.54 -32.71 27.71
C LYS A 562 -13.02 -32.69 27.35
N SER A 563 -13.72 -31.56 27.53
CA SER A 563 -15.12 -31.42 27.09
C SER A 563 -15.27 -31.58 25.57
N ILE A 564 -14.35 -31.03 24.77
CA ILE A 564 -14.36 -31.25 23.32
C ILE A 564 -14.14 -32.72 22.98
N LYS A 565 -13.17 -33.39 23.62
CA LYS A 565 -12.93 -34.83 23.42
C LYS A 565 -14.13 -35.69 23.83
N GLU A 566 -14.76 -35.38 24.96
CA GLU A 566 -15.99 -36.02 25.43
C GLU A 566 -17.13 -35.82 24.42
N LYS A 567 -17.34 -34.58 23.95
CA LYS A 567 -18.35 -34.28 22.92
C LYS A 567 -18.05 -35.02 21.62
N ILE A 568 -16.80 -35.03 21.13
CA ILE A 568 -16.37 -35.76 19.92
C ILE A 568 -16.64 -37.27 20.07
N SER A 569 -16.44 -37.84 21.26
CA SER A 569 -16.68 -39.27 21.51
C SER A 569 -18.15 -39.69 21.38
N SER A 570 -19.08 -38.74 21.45
CA SER A 570 -20.52 -38.96 21.29
C SER A 570 -21.04 -38.77 19.86
N VAL A 571 -20.16 -38.39 18.92
CA VAL A 571 -20.51 -38.12 17.52
C VAL A 571 -20.49 -39.41 16.70
N ASP A 572 -21.47 -39.59 15.82
CA ASP A 572 -21.51 -40.76 14.91
C ASP A 572 -20.37 -40.74 13.88
N GLU A 573 -20.09 -41.89 13.26
CA GLU A 573 -18.94 -42.05 12.37
C GLU A 573 -18.97 -41.12 11.14
N ILE A 574 -20.15 -40.84 10.57
CA ILE A 574 -20.28 -39.99 9.39
C ILE A 574 -20.05 -38.52 9.78
N SER A 575 -20.68 -38.09 10.88
CA SER A 575 -20.47 -36.76 11.44
C SER A 575 -19.01 -36.53 11.85
N LEU A 576 -18.32 -37.55 12.39
CA LEU A 576 -16.89 -37.48 12.69
C LEU A 576 -16.04 -37.32 11.42
N LYS A 577 -16.38 -38.03 10.34
CA LYS A 577 -15.70 -37.85 9.03
C LYS A 577 -15.88 -36.43 8.49
N ILE A 578 -17.06 -35.82 8.61
CA ILE A 578 -17.29 -34.41 8.24
C ILE A 578 -16.35 -33.48 9.01
N LEU A 579 -16.23 -33.69 10.33
CA LEU A 579 -15.34 -32.88 11.17
C LEU A 579 -13.85 -33.09 10.81
N LYS A 580 -13.43 -34.32 10.50
CA LYS A 580 -12.07 -34.64 10.02
C LYS A 580 -11.75 -34.01 8.66
N ILE A 581 -12.71 -33.97 7.74
CA ILE A 581 -12.56 -33.25 6.46
C ILE A 581 -12.36 -31.76 6.76
N GLY A 582 -13.21 -31.19 7.62
CA GLY A 582 -13.10 -29.79 8.02
C GLY A 582 -11.77 -29.45 8.70
N SER A 583 -11.21 -30.37 9.48
CA SER A 583 -9.92 -30.16 10.14
C SER A 583 -8.74 -30.21 9.18
N ILE A 584 -8.80 -31.03 8.12
CA ILE A 584 -7.77 -31.07 7.06
C ILE A 584 -7.86 -29.88 6.12
N VAL A 585 -9.08 -29.49 5.73
CA VAL A 585 -9.27 -28.28 4.89
C VAL A 585 -8.82 -27.03 5.66
N GLY A 586 -9.00 -27.01 6.98
CA GLY A 586 -8.51 -25.94 7.87
C GLY A 586 -9.18 -24.58 7.68
N LYS A 587 -10.16 -24.51 6.76
CA LYS A 587 -10.96 -23.34 6.36
C LYS A 587 -12.40 -23.84 6.13
N CYS A 588 -13.30 -22.97 5.70
CA CYS A 588 -14.63 -23.44 5.30
C CYS A 588 -14.55 -24.48 4.14
N PHE A 589 -15.56 -25.30 3.96
CA PHE A 589 -15.63 -26.32 2.92
C PHE A 589 -17.04 -26.33 2.32
N GLU A 590 -17.11 -26.51 1.00
CA GLU A 590 -18.39 -26.52 0.26
C GLU A 590 -19.17 -27.81 0.52
N TYR A 591 -20.50 -27.74 0.56
CA TYR A 591 -21.37 -28.93 0.63
C TYR A 591 -21.01 -29.99 -0.42
N LYS A 592 -20.69 -29.56 -1.65
CA LYS A 592 -20.35 -30.44 -2.76
C LYS A 592 -19.06 -31.24 -2.53
N LEU A 593 -18.09 -30.68 -1.80
CA LEU A 593 -16.88 -31.41 -1.37
C LEU A 593 -17.27 -32.56 -0.43
N LEU A 594 -18.12 -32.29 0.56
CA LEU A 594 -18.60 -33.31 1.50
C LEU A 594 -19.41 -34.40 0.81
N GLN A 595 -20.31 -34.00 -0.10
CA GLN A 595 -21.15 -34.90 -0.87
C GLN A 595 -20.30 -35.89 -1.69
N ASN A 596 -19.31 -35.38 -2.43
CA ASN A 596 -18.42 -36.19 -3.24
C ASN A 596 -17.47 -37.06 -2.41
N PHE A 597 -17.01 -36.58 -1.24
CA PHE A 597 -16.11 -37.32 -0.37
C PHE A 597 -16.83 -38.48 0.35
N LEU A 598 -18.03 -38.22 0.88
CA LEU A 598 -18.77 -39.19 1.68
C LEU A 598 -19.60 -40.16 0.84
N GLN A 599 -20.00 -39.77 -0.37
CA GLN A 599 -20.83 -40.57 -1.29
C GLN A 599 -22.13 -41.09 -0.64
N ILE A 600 -22.80 -40.24 0.14
CA ILE A 600 -24.06 -40.54 0.85
C ILE A 600 -25.23 -39.73 0.27
N GLU A 601 -26.46 -40.18 0.53
CA GLU A 601 -27.68 -39.45 0.14
C GLU A 601 -27.78 -38.07 0.83
N ASP A 602 -28.29 -37.06 0.11
CA ASP A 602 -28.45 -35.69 0.62
C ASP A 602 -29.27 -35.63 1.91
N LYS A 603 -30.27 -36.50 2.05
CA LYS A 603 -31.10 -36.55 3.27
C LYS A 603 -30.27 -36.94 4.50
N SER A 604 -29.31 -37.85 4.33
CA SER A 604 -28.43 -38.31 5.40
C SER A 604 -27.36 -37.26 5.73
N LEU A 605 -26.73 -36.67 4.71
CA LEU A 605 -25.75 -35.60 4.89
C LEU A 605 -26.36 -34.38 5.60
N ASN A 606 -27.54 -33.94 5.17
CA ASN A 606 -28.26 -32.83 5.83
C ASN A 606 -28.64 -33.14 7.28
N LYS A 607 -28.96 -34.41 7.60
CA LYS A 607 -29.24 -34.83 8.98
C LYS A 607 -27.99 -34.72 9.86
N CYS A 608 -26.84 -35.17 9.38
CA CYS A 608 -25.55 -35.05 10.08
C CYS A 608 -25.15 -33.59 10.25
N LEU A 609 -25.26 -32.76 9.20
CA LEU A 609 -24.93 -31.33 9.27
C LEU A 609 -25.87 -30.57 10.22
N ALA A 610 -27.17 -30.90 10.23
CA ALA A 610 -28.12 -30.33 11.20
C ALA A 610 -27.77 -30.73 12.64
N PHE A 611 -27.37 -31.99 12.88
CA PHE A 611 -26.87 -32.44 14.18
C PHE A 611 -25.62 -31.66 14.60
N LEU A 612 -24.59 -31.61 13.74
CA LEU A 612 -23.34 -30.91 14.01
C LEU A 612 -23.53 -29.40 14.25
N LYS A 613 -24.49 -28.77 13.56
CA LYS A 613 -24.88 -27.38 13.77
C LYS A 613 -25.57 -27.16 15.11
N ASN A 614 -26.52 -28.03 15.46
CA ASN A 614 -27.23 -27.95 16.75
C ASN A 614 -26.27 -28.15 17.93
N GLU A 615 -25.33 -29.08 17.80
CA GLU A 615 -24.28 -29.34 18.79
C GLU A 615 -23.11 -28.34 18.73
N ARG A 616 -23.19 -27.33 17.84
CA ARG A 616 -22.20 -26.24 17.68
C ARG A 616 -20.80 -26.71 17.34
N PHE A 617 -20.65 -27.79 16.58
CA PHE A 617 -19.36 -28.20 16.00
C PHE A 617 -19.03 -27.48 14.69
N VAL A 618 -20.05 -27.10 13.93
CA VAL A 618 -19.92 -26.52 12.59
C VAL A 618 -20.86 -25.33 12.47
N ASP A 619 -20.35 -24.26 11.87
CA ASP A 619 -21.13 -23.10 11.45
C ASP A 619 -21.45 -23.19 9.94
N GLU A 620 -22.64 -22.76 9.56
CA GLU A 620 -23.13 -22.76 8.17
C GLU A 620 -23.22 -21.32 7.66
N PHE A 621 -22.77 -21.12 6.42
CA PHE A 621 -22.86 -19.86 5.70
C PHE A 621 -23.25 -20.12 4.24
N ILE A 622 -23.92 -19.15 3.63
CA ILE A 622 -24.34 -19.23 2.24
C ILE A 622 -23.58 -18.15 1.47
N GLU A 623 -22.88 -18.54 0.41
CA GLU A 623 -22.18 -17.62 -0.49
C GLU A 623 -22.45 -18.04 -1.93
N ASN A 624 -22.97 -17.12 -2.77
CA ASN A 624 -23.32 -17.38 -4.17
C ASN A 624 -24.24 -18.61 -4.37
N ASP A 625 -25.30 -18.74 -3.56
CA ASP A 625 -26.25 -19.87 -3.56
C ASP A 625 -25.62 -21.24 -3.27
N LYS A 626 -24.40 -21.26 -2.73
CA LYS A 626 -23.71 -22.46 -2.28
C LYS A 626 -23.60 -22.48 -0.78
N TYR A 627 -23.77 -23.67 -0.21
CA TYR A 627 -23.64 -23.91 1.22
C TYR A 627 -22.17 -24.18 1.56
N PHE A 628 -21.65 -23.40 2.49
CA PHE A 628 -20.33 -23.55 3.06
C PHE A 628 -20.44 -23.83 4.56
N TYR A 629 -19.50 -24.63 5.04
CA TYR A 629 -19.43 -25.06 6.43
C TYR A 629 -18.03 -24.77 6.96
N ASN A 630 -17.89 -24.36 8.21
CA ASN A 630 -16.58 -24.25 8.87
C ASN A 630 -16.67 -24.84 10.27
N LEU A 631 -15.53 -25.30 10.80
CA LEU A 631 -15.47 -25.67 12.21
C LEU A 631 -15.77 -24.43 13.06
N SER A 632 -16.69 -24.58 14.01
CA SER A 632 -17.17 -23.47 14.84
C SER A 632 -16.05 -22.88 15.70
N THR A 633 -15.05 -23.70 16.05
CA THR A 633 -13.83 -23.23 16.71
C THR A 633 -12.57 -23.93 16.15
N PRO A 634 -11.43 -23.22 16.03
CA PRO A 634 -10.17 -23.80 15.53
C PRO A 634 -9.65 -24.97 16.37
N GLU A 635 -9.92 -24.97 17.68
CA GLU A 635 -9.45 -25.97 18.63
C GLU A 635 -10.04 -27.36 18.35
N ILE A 636 -11.27 -27.43 17.80
CA ILE A 636 -11.88 -28.69 17.33
C ILE A 636 -11.00 -29.31 16.25
N GLY A 637 -10.52 -28.50 15.31
CA GLY A 637 -9.64 -28.92 14.23
C GLY A 637 -8.30 -29.45 14.76
N GLU A 638 -7.68 -28.76 15.71
CA GLU A 638 -6.41 -29.19 16.31
C GLU A 638 -6.52 -30.52 17.06
N VAL A 639 -7.60 -30.71 17.84
CA VAL A 639 -7.85 -31.98 18.54
C VAL A 639 -8.04 -33.11 17.54
N LEU A 640 -8.83 -32.90 16.48
CA LEU A 640 -9.06 -33.90 15.44
C LEU A 640 -7.79 -34.24 14.67
N LEU A 641 -6.97 -33.24 14.31
CA LEU A 641 -5.69 -33.47 13.65
C LEU A 641 -4.72 -34.27 14.52
N LYS A 642 -4.76 -34.13 15.86
CA LYS A 642 -3.96 -34.97 16.78
C LYS A 642 -4.50 -36.40 16.91
N LEU A 643 -5.80 -36.60 16.72
CA LEU A 643 -6.43 -37.92 16.76
C LEU A 643 -6.22 -38.73 15.46
N MET A 644 -6.01 -38.05 14.33
CA MET A 644 -5.71 -38.68 13.04
C MET A 644 -4.25 -39.11 12.97
N ASP A 645 -4.01 -40.35 12.51
CA ASP A 645 -2.66 -40.81 12.19
C ASP A 645 -2.16 -40.21 10.86
N ASN A 646 -0.87 -40.41 10.57
CA ASN A 646 -0.27 -39.86 9.35
C ASN A 646 -0.77 -40.53 8.06
N SER A 647 -1.24 -41.78 8.12
CA SER A 647 -1.77 -42.49 6.96
C SER A 647 -3.13 -41.94 6.57
N GLU A 648 -4.01 -41.76 7.56
CA GLU A 648 -5.34 -41.19 7.40
C GLU A 648 -5.26 -39.75 6.87
N LYS A 649 -4.34 -38.94 7.41
CA LYS A 649 -4.10 -37.58 6.89
C LYS A 649 -3.72 -37.58 5.41
N LYS A 650 -2.80 -38.46 4.99
CA LYS A 650 -2.39 -38.57 3.58
C LYS A 650 -3.57 -38.95 2.69
N GLU A 651 -4.31 -39.99 3.06
CA GLU A 651 -5.46 -40.47 2.30
C GLU A 651 -6.52 -39.38 2.09
N TYR A 652 -6.85 -38.64 3.15
CA TYR A 652 -7.83 -37.55 3.08
C TYR A 652 -7.32 -36.40 2.19
N ASN A 653 -6.06 -36.02 2.32
CA ASN A 653 -5.45 -34.98 1.47
C ASN A 653 -5.51 -35.35 -0.01
N ILE A 654 -5.17 -36.60 -0.37
CA ILE A 654 -5.26 -37.10 -1.77
C ILE A 654 -6.70 -37.01 -2.27
N LYS A 655 -7.66 -37.60 -1.53
CA LYS A 655 -9.08 -37.64 -1.92
C LYS A 655 -9.67 -36.23 -2.06
N ILE A 656 -9.36 -35.31 -1.15
CA ILE A 656 -9.81 -33.92 -1.23
C ILE A 656 -9.23 -33.25 -2.49
N GLY A 657 -7.93 -33.43 -2.77
CA GLY A 657 -7.28 -32.92 -3.97
C GLY A 657 -7.93 -33.41 -5.26
N GLU A 658 -8.25 -34.71 -5.36
CA GLU A 658 -8.93 -35.30 -6.52
C GLU A 658 -10.35 -34.78 -6.71
N ILE A 659 -11.08 -34.58 -5.62
CA ILE A 659 -12.45 -34.02 -5.69
C ILE A 659 -12.40 -32.57 -6.14
N LEU A 660 -11.46 -31.76 -5.63
CA LEU A 660 -11.29 -30.38 -6.06
C LEU A 660 -10.86 -30.30 -7.52
N GLU A 661 -9.94 -31.16 -7.96
CA GLU A 661 -9.54 -31.32 -9.37
C GLU A 661 -10.75 -31.64 -10.27
N SER A 662 -11.67 -32.50 -9.81
CA SER A 662 -12.91 -32.81 -10.53
C SER A 662 -13.89 -31.63 -10.56
N ILE A 663 -14.12 -30.97 -9.41
CA ILE A 663 -15.07 -29.85 -9.29
C ILE A 663 -14.64 -28.66 -10.15
N PHE A 664 -13.34 -28.39 -10.24
CA PHE A 664 -12.77 -27.23 -10.94
C PHE A 664 -12.08 -27.61 -12.27
N SER A 665 -12.49 -28.73 -12.88
CA SER A 665 -11.88 -29.24 -14.11
C SER A 665 -11.99 -28.27 -15.31
N GLU A 666 -13.01 -27.42 -15.37
CA GLU A 666 -13.18 -26.41 -16.42
C GLU A 666 -12.29 -25.17 -16.24
N ASP A 667 -12.07 -24.72 -15.01
CA ASP A 667 -11.18 -23.61 -14.67
C ASP A 667 -10.49 -23.83 -13.31
N PRO A 668 -9.32 -24.50 -13.29
CA PRO A 668 -8.60 -24.76 -12.06
C PRO A 668 -7.80 -23.54 -11.57
N LEU A 669 -7.67 -22.47 -12.37
CA LEU A 669 -6.84 -21.29 -12.06
C LEU A 669 -7.07 -20.69 -10.67
N PRO A 670 -8.30 -20.63 -10.12
CA PRO A 670 -8.56 -20.05 -8.80
C PRO A 670 -7.96 -20.81 -7.62
N ILE A 671 -7.73 -22.13 -7.77
CA ILE A 671 -7.38 -23.02 -6.66
C ILE A 671 -6.16 -23.92 -6.95
N LEU A 672 -5.36 -23.57 -7.98
CA LEU A 672 -4.18 -24.36 -8.37
C LEU A 672 -3.24 -24.64 -7.19
N ASP A 673 -2.99 -23.65 -6.35
CA ASP A 673 -2.09 -23.82 -5.20
C ASP A 673 -2.72 -24.65 -4.08
N GLU A 674 -4.03 -24.52 -3.83
CA GLU A 674 -4.74 -25.38 -2.88
C GLU A 674 -4.65 -26.85 -3.27
N ILE A 675 -4.98 -27.17 -4.53
CA ILE A 675 -4.86 -28.53 -5.06
C ILE A 675 -3.41 -29.01 -4.94
N GLY A 676 -2.43 -28.15 -5.26
CA GLY A 676 -1.00 -28.43 -5.08
C GLY A 676 -0.62 -28.80 -3.65
N PHE A 677 -1.13 -28.07 -2.64
CA PHE A 677 -0.87 -28.37 -1.23
C PHE A 677 -1.54 -29.67 -0.77
N PHE A 678 -2.77 -29.94 -1.18
CA PHE A 678 -3.42 -31.22 -0.87
C PHE A 678 -2.62 -32.40 -1.43
N PHE A 679 -2.17 -32.34 -2.68
CA PHE A 679 -1.30 -33.40 -3.21
C PHE A 679 0.09 -33.43 -2.56
N TYR A 680 0.64 -32.29 -2.14
CA TYR A 680 1.92 -32.24 -1.42
C TYR A 680 1.85 -32.93 -0.05
N TYR A 681 0.83 -32.64 0.75
CA TYR A 681 0.61 -33.29 2.04
C TYR A 681 0.11 -34.74 1.91
N GLY A 682 -0.51 -35.07 0.79
CA GLY A 682 -0.82 -36.44 0.38
C GLY A 682 0.39 -37.23 -0.12
N GLU A 683 1.54 -36.57 -0.35
CA GLU A 683 2.76 -37.15 -0.96
C GLU A 683 2.58 -37.62 -2.43
N GLU A 684 1.59 -37.07 -3.15
CA GLU A 684 1.38 -37.25 -4.58
C GLU A 684 2.25 -36.28 -5.40
N TRP A 685 3.56 -36.55 -5.41
CA TRP A 685 4.59 -35.62 -5.87
C TRP A 685 4.43 -35.11 -7.30
N ILE A 686 3.98 -35.95 -8.24
CA ILE A 686 3.81 -35.57 -9.65
C ILE A 686 2.71 -34.53 -9.79
N LYS A 687 1.54 -34.78 -9.18
CA LYS A 687 0.41 -33.85 -9.21
C LYS A 687 0.78 -32.56 -8.47
N ALA A 688 1.35 -32.67 -7.27
CA ALA A 688 1.80 -31.50 -6.50
C ALA A 688 2.76 -30.61 -7.31
N PHE A 689 3.73 -31.22 -8.02
CA PHE A 689 4.65 -30.50 -8.90
C PHE A 689 3.93 -29.76 -10.02
N GLU A 690 3.01 -30.41 -10.73
CA GLU A 690 2.29 -29.79 -11.86
C GLU A 690 1.46 -28.60 -11.39
N TYR A 691 0.71 -28.75 -10.31
CA TYR A 691 -0.14 -27.70 -9.76
C TYR A 691 0.67 -26.50 -9.26
N PHE A 692 1.77 -26.72 -8.52
CA PHE A 692 2.64 -25.62 -8.11
C PHE A 692 3.36 -24.96 -9.30
N TYR A 693 3.77 -25.74 -10.30
CA TYR A 693 4.39 -25.19 -11.50
C TYR A 693 3.42 -24.25 -12.23
N GLN A 694 2.19 -24.70 -12.49
CA GLN A 694 1.15 -23.87 -13.12
C GLN A 694 0.80 -22.64 -12.26
N ALA A 695 0.70 -22.80 -10.93
CA ALA A 695 0.48 -21.68 -10.00
C ALA A 695 1.60 -20.63 -10.11
N GLY A 696 2.87 -21.06 -10.19
CA GLY A 696 4.03 -20.19 -10.39
C GLY A 696 4.01 -19.46 -11.72
N ILE A 697 3.68 -20.15 -12.82
CA ILE A 697 3.52 -19.53 -14.15
C ILE A 697 2.41 -18.47 -14.13
N ASN A 698 1.26 -18.80 -13.56
CA ASN A 698 0.12 -17.89 -13.46
C ASN A 698 0.47 -16.65 -12.61
N ALA A 699 1.14 -16.85 -11.47
CA ALA A 699 1.62 -15.74 -10.65
C ALA A 699 2.58 -14.82 -11.40
N ARG A 700 3.51 -15.37 -12.17
CA ARG A 700 4.44 -14.57 -12.98
C ARG A 700 3.70 -13.77 -14.06
N LYS A 701 2.71 -14.36 -14.74
CA LYS A 701 1.86 -13.68 -15.73
C LYS A 701 1.08 -12.50 -15.14
N ARG A 702 0.70 -12.61 -13.85
CA ARG A 702 0.00 -11.56 -13.08
C ARG A 702 0.93 -10.54 -12.42
N TYR A 703 2.21 -10.49 -12.78
CA TYR A 703 3.19 -9.59 -12.16
C TYR A 703 3.37 -9.83 -10.66
N ALA A 704 3.33 -11.09 -10.22
CA ALA A 704 3.60 -11.55 -8.85
C ALA A 704 4.87 -12.43 -8.78
N PRO A 705 6.06 -11.87 -9.05
CA PRO A 705 7.30 -12.65 -9.15
C PRO A 705 7.71 -13.33 -7.84
N LYS A 706 7.48 -12.69 -6.69
CA LYS A 706 7.78 -13.29 -5.37
C LYS A 706 6.91 -14.50 -5.06
N ARG A 707 5.60 -14.44 -5.32
CA ARG A 707 4.72 -15.61 -5.24
C ARG A 707 5.15 -16.71 -6.19
N ALA A 708 5.49 -16.36 -7.43
CA ALA A 708 5.97 -17.32 -8.41
C ALA A 708 7.20 -18.07 -7.90
N ILE A 709 8.18 -17.35 -7.33
CA ILE A 709 9.36 -17.94 -6.69
C ILE A 709 8.98 -18.88 -5.53
N GLN A 710 7.98 -18.53 -4.69
CA GLN A 710 7.51 -19.41 -3.61
C GLN A 710 6.97 -20.74 -4.17
N TYR A 711 6.10 -20.70 -5.18
CA TYR A 711 5.58 -21.92 -5.80
C TYR A 711 6.68 -22.73 -6.51
N PHE A 712 7.59 -22.05 -7.23
CA PHE A 712 8.73 -22.72 -7.85
C PHE A 712 9.67 -23.35 -6.82
N ASN A 713 9.86 -22.76 -5.64
CA ASN A 713 10.64 -23.37 -4.57
C ASN A 713 10.02 -24.68 -4.07
N HIS A 714 8.69 -24.78 -3.96
CA HIS A 714 8.03 -26.05 -3.67
C HIS A 714 8.30 -27.10 -4.77
N CYS A 715 8.26 -26.71 -6.04
CA CYS A 715 8.66 -27.60 -7.13
C CYS A 715 10.13 -28.07 -7.00
N VAL A 716 11.05 -27.17 -6.64
CA VAL A 716 12.47 -27.50 -6.42
C VAL A 716 12.65 -28.45 -5.22
N GLU A 717 11.90 -28.26 -4.13
CA GLU A 717 11.91 -29.20 -3.00
C GLU A 717 11.41 -30.59 -3.39
N ILE A 718 10.35 -30.67 -4.20
CA ILE A 718 9.83 -31.94 -4.71
C ILE A 718 10.90 -32.65 -5.56
N ILE A 719 11.58 -31.92 -6.46
CA ILE A 719 12.68 -32.47 -7.27
C ILE A 719 13.81 -32.98 -6.38
N LYS A 720 14.24 -32.23 -5.36
CA LYS A 720 15.32 -32.65 -4.44
C LYS A 720 15.00 -33.96 -3.71
N LYS A 721 13.72 -34.22 -3.43
CA LYS A 721 13.27 -35.45 -2.76
C LYS A 721 13.01 -36.60 -3.72
N ASN A 722 12.59 -36.32 -4.97
CA ASN A 722 12.01 -37.30 -5.89
C ASN A 722 12.43 -37.07 -7.36
N GLU A 723 13.72 -36.79 -7.61
CA GLU A 723 14.22 -36.40 -8.93
C GLU A 723 13.88 -37.42 -10.03
N GLU A 724 13.92 -38.72 -9.72
CA GLU A 724 13.67 -39.81 -10.68
C GLU A 724 12.24 -39.82 -11.26
N ILE A 725 11.29 -39.20 -10.57
CA ILE A 725 9.87 -39.25 -10.92
C ILE A 725 9.48 -38.13 -11.90
N ILE A 726 10.19 -37.00 -11.89
CA ILE A 726 9.86 -35.83 -12.71
C ILE A 726 10.64 -35.86 -14.03
N GLN A 727 9.94 -35.64 -15.15
CA GLN A 727 10.58 -35.60 -16.46
C GLN A 727 11.69 -34.53 -16.52
N PRO A 728 12.92 -34.88 -16.98
CA PRO A 728 14.03 -33.93 -17.01
C PRO A 728 13.78 -32.63 -17.77
N GLN A 729 12.90 -32.68 -18.79
CA GLN A 729 12.48 -31.49 -19.53
C GLN A 729 11.77 -30.47 -18.63
N LYS A 730 10.85 -30.91 -17.77
CA LYS A 730 10.14 -30.04 -16.82
C LYS A 730 11.09 -29.47 -15.76
N ILE A 731 12.06 -30.26 -15.31
CA ILE A 731 13.11 -29.81 -14.37
C ILE A 731 13.92 -28.66 -14.99
N MET A 732 14.36 -28.82 -16.24
CA MET A 732 15.09 -27.77 -16.96
C MET A 732 14.24 -26.50 -17.16
N GLU A 733 12.96 -26.65 -17.53
CA GLU A 733 12.05 -25.51 -17.66
C GLU A 733 11.85 -24.76 -16.35
N LEU A 734 11.64 -25.49 -15.24
CA LEU A 734 11.51 -24.92 -13.90
C LEU A 734 12.76 -24.14 -13.50
N TYR A 735 13.96 -24.72 -13.61
CA TYR A 735 15.19 -24.02 -13.24
C TYR A 735 15.43 -22.79 -14.11
N HIS A 736 15.13 -22.88 -15.41
CA HIS A 736 15.24 -21.73 -16.31
C HIS A 736 14.28 -20.60 -15.92
N ILE A 737 13.01 -20.90 -15.69
CA ILE A 737 12.00 -19.89 -15.38
C ILE A 737 12.18 -19.28 -13.98
N THR A 738 12.60 -20.10 -13.02
CA THR A 738 12.94 -19.65 -11.66
C THR A 738 14.15 -18.74 -11.70
N GLY A 739 15.21 -19.12 -12.43
CA GLY A 739 16.41 -18.32 -12.62
C GLY A 739 16.12 -16.95 -13.25
N ILE A 740 15.34 -16.91 -14.34
CA ILE A 740 14.93 -15.64 -14.98
C ILE A 740 14.11 -14.77 -14.02
N THR A 741 13.22 -15.37 -13.24
CA THR A 741 12.37 -14.63 -12.29
C THR A 741 13.21 -14.05 -11.15
N LEU A 742 14.18 -14.81 -10.63
CA LEU A 742 15.14 -14.34 -9.62
C LEU A 742 16.07 -13.24 -10.15
N GLU A 743 16.56 -13.38 -11.40
CA GLU A 743 17.35 -12.34 -12.06
C GLU A 743 16.56 -11.03 -12.17
N GLY A 744 15.28 -11.12 -12.56
CA GLY A 744 14.37 -9.97 -12.64
C GLY A 744 14.16 -9.26 -11.31
N GLU A 745 14.10 -10.00 -10.20
CA GLU A 745 14.02 -9.46 -8.84
C GLU A 745 15.38 -8.97 -8.28
N GLY A 746 16.47 -9.11 -9.05
CA GLY A 746 17.82 -8.73 -8.63
C GLY A 746 18.50 -9.73 -7.67
N GLU A 747 17.91 -10.91 -7.45
CA GLU A 747 18.44 -12.00 -6.62
C GLU A 747 19.49 -12.81 -7.41
N TYR A 748 20.53 -12.13 -7.88
CA TYR A 748 21.53 -12.66 -8.82
C TYR A 748 22.24 -13.93 -8.30
N VAL A 749 22.49 -14.04 -6.99
CA VAL A 749 23.14 -15.23 -6.41
C VAL A 749 22.23 -16.46 -6.52
N LYS A 750 20.95 -16.34 -6.19
CA LYS A 750 19.98 -17.45 -6.33
C LYS A 750 19.71 -17.77 -7.79
N ALA A 751 19.65 -16.75 -8.66
CA ALA A 751 19.53 -16.95 -10.10
C ALA A 751 20.71 -17.76 -10.65
N PHE A 752 21.93 -17.46 -10.21
CA PHE A 752 23.14 -18.21 -10.57
C PHE A 752 23.01 -19.69 -10.20
N GLU A 753 22.54 -20.01 -8.99
CA GLU A 753 22.32 -21.40 -8.56
C GLU A 753 21.32 -22.13 -9.45
N MET A 754 20.19 -21.48 -9.78
CA MET A 754 19.19 -22.08 -10.66
C MET A 754 19.72 -22.33 -12.08
N PHE A 755 20.46 -21.38 -12.66
CA PHE A 755 21.05 -21.57 -13.99
C PHE A 755 22.18 -22.61 -13.99
N LYS A 756 22.92 -22.76 -12.89
CA LYS A 756 23.90 -23.84 -12.73
C LYS A 756 23.21 -25.21 -12.73
N ASN A 757 22.16 -25.37 -11.92
CA ASN A 757 21.37 -26.61 -11.88
C ASN A 757 20.76 -26.94 -13.25
N LEU A 758 20.28 -25.92 -13.98
CA LEU A 758 19.82 -26.07 -15.37
C LEU A 758 20.91 -26.65 -16.28
N VAL A 759 22.13 -26.11 -16.22
CA VAL A 759 23.25 -26.60 -17.05
C VAL A 759 23.63 -28.03 -16.69
N ASP A 760 23.65 -28.38 -15.40
CA ASP A 760 23.99 -29.73 -14.93
C ASP A 760 22.96 -30.77 -15.42
N VAL A 761 21.66 -30.49 -15.27
CA VAL A 761 20.59 -31.37 -15.76
C VAL A 761 20.61 -31.46 -17.28
N ALA A 762 20.81 -30.35 -17.99
CA ALA A 762 20.89 -30.33 -19.45
C ALA A 762 22.08 -31.15 -19.98
N LYS A 763 23.22 -31.11 -19.28
CA LYS A 763 24.42 -31.88 -19.61
C LYS A 763 24.19 -33.39 -19.46
N ILE A 764 23.59 -33.82 -18.34
CA ILE A 764 23.25 -35.24 -18.10
C ILE A 764 22.30 -35.76 -19.20
N ASN A 765 21.31 -34.95 -19.57
CA ASN A 765 20.28 -35.31 -20.55
C ASN A 765 20.69 -35.02 -22.00
N LYS A 766 21.95 -34.62 -22.26
CA LYS A 766 22.47 -34.28 -23.60
C LYS A 766 21.62 -33.25 -24.36
N ASN A 767 20.99 -32.31 -23.65
CA ASN A 767 20.20 -31.23 -24.23
C ASN A 767 21.09 -30.01 -24.49
N GLU A 768 21.74 -29.98 -25.66
CA GLU A 768 22.67 -28.92 -26.05
C GLU A 768 22.01 -27.53 -26.13
N ASN A 769 20.73 -27.44 -26.53
CA ASN A 769 19.99 -26.17 -26.59
C ASN A 769 19.85 -25.54 -25.20
N LYS A 770 19.33 -26.30 -24.23
CA LYS A 770 19.14 -25.81 -22.85
C LYS A 770 20.46 -25.57 -22.12
N MET A 771 21.47 -26.39 -22.40
CA MET A 771 22.82 -26.17 -21.88
C MET A 771 23.39 -24.83 -22.35
N ALA A 772 23.24 -24.50 -23.64
CA ALA A 772 23.71 -23.23 -24.18
C ALA A 772 22.93 -22.01 -23.63
N GLU A 773 21.61 -22.13 -23.41
CA GLU A 773 20.79 -21.11 -22.73
C GLU A 773 21.24 -20.89 -21.29
N GLY A 774 21.39 -21.96 -20.50
CA GLY A 774 21.83 -21.88 -19.11
C GLY A 774 23.21 -21.24 -18.98
N LEU A 775 24.16 -21.58 -19.85
CA LEU A 775 25.48 -20.95 -19.89
C LEU A 775 25.43 -19.46 -20.27
N GLU A 776 24.55 -19.05 -21.18
CA GLU A 776 24.36 -17.62 -21.48
C GLU A 776 23.82 -16.86 -20.26
N ASN A 777 22.85 -17.43 -19.57
CA ASN A 777 22.26 -16.81 -18.39
C ASN A 777 23.26 -16.76 -17.21
N LEU A 778 24.05 -17.82 -17.01
CA LEU A 778 25.19 -17.79 -16.08
C LEU A 778 26.20 -16.70 -16.44
N GLY A 779 26.48 -16.52 -17.73
CA GLY A 779 27.34 -15.44 -18.21
C GLY A 779 26.81 -14.06 -17.84
N THR A 780 25.51 -13.84 -18.07
CA THR A 780 24.81 -12.59 -17.78
C THR A 780 24.78 -12.29 -16.28
N VAL A 781 24.39 -13.26 -15.45
CA VAL A 781 24.35 -13.11 -13.99
C VAL A 781 25.75 -12.93 -13.41
N SER A 782 26.76 -13.65 -13.90
CA SER A 782 28.16 -13.45 -13.48
C SER A 782 28.65 -12.05 -13.80
N TRP A 783 28.25 -11.48 -14.96
CA TRP A 783 28.55 -10.10 -15.30
C TRP A 783 27.90 -9.12 -14.31
N ARG A 784 26.63 -9.34 -13.91
CA ARG A 784 25.93 -8.54 -12.90
C ARG A 784 26.57 -8.62 -11.52
N LEU A 785 27.13 -9.77 -11.16
CA LEU A 785 27.87 -9.98 -9.91
C LEU A 785 29.29 -9.40 -9.94
N GLY A 786 29.77 -8.93 -11.10
CA GLY A 786 31.15 -8.40 -11.27
C GLY A 786 32.21 -9.47 -11.59
N ASN A 787 31.82 -10.73 -11.78
CA ASN A 787 32.70 -11.85 -12.09
C ASN A 787 32.97 -11.92 -13.61
N TYR A 788 33.71 -10.95 -14.14
CA TYR A 788 33.86 -10.76 -15.59
C TYR A 788 34.54 -11.93 -16.31
N LEU A 789 35.54 -12.57 -15.71
CA LEU A 789 36.25 -13.70 -16.33
C LEU A 789 35.35 -14.93 -16.46
N ASP A 790 34.58 -15.24 -15.42
CA ASP A 790 33.60 -16.33 -15.45
C ASP A 790 32.49 -16.03 -16.45
N ALA A 791 32.04 -14.78 -16.52
CA ALA A 791 31.05 -14.35 -17.51
C ALA A 791 31.52 -14.61 -18.94
N ILE A 792 32.77 -14.22 -19.27
CA ILE A 792 33.38 -14.48 -20.58
C ILE A 792 33.51 -15.99 -20.84
N LYS A 793 33.93 -16.77 -19.83
CA LYS A 793 34.05 -18.23 -19.94
C LYS A 793 32.70 -18.87 -20.28
N PHE A 794 31.64 -18.56 -19.54
CA PHE A 794 30.31 -19.12 -19.78
C PHE A 794 29.75 -18.74 -21.15
N HIS A 795 29.88 -17.47 -21.57
CA HIS A 795 29.47 -17.07 -22.92
C HIS A 795 30.29 -17.76 -24.02
N THR A 796 31.59 -18.00 -23.80
CA THR A 796 32.44 -18.72 -24.75
C THR A 796 32.07 -20.19 -24.86
N GLU A 797 31.76 -20.84 -23.73
CA GLU A 797 31.26 -22.23 -23.72
C GLU A 797 29.89 -22.32 -24.41
N SER A 798 28.98 -21.35 -24.16
CA SER A 798 27.69 -21.24 -24.86
C SER A 798 27.86 -21.12 -26.38
N ILE A 799 28.83 -20.32 -26.85
CA ILE A 799 29.15 -20.19 -28.29
C ILE A 799 29.56 -21.53 -28.89
N LYS A 800 30.48 -22.28 -28.25
CA LYS A 800 30.94 -23.58 -28.76
C LYS A 800 29.81 -24.58 -28.96
N ILE A 801 28.83 -24.58 -28.06
CA ILE A 801 27.65 -25.44 -28.19
C ILE A 801 26.73 -24.94 -29.31
N ARG A 802 26.55 -23.62 -29.40
CA ARG A 802 25.70 -23.01 -30.44
C ARG A 802 26.24 -23.15 -31.85
N GLU A 803 27.56 -23.22 -32.00
CA GLU A 803 28.22 -23.54 -33.27
C GLU A 803 27.86 -24.97 -33.72
N LYS A 804 27.83 -25.94 -32.81
CA LYS A 804 27.46 -27.33 -33.13
C LYS A 804 26.01 -27.47 -33.57
N ILE A 805 25.09 -26.77 -32.90
CA ILE A 805 23.65 -26.84 -33.19
C ILE A 805 23.18 -25.84 -34.27
N GLY A 806 24.10 -25.06 -34.85
CA GLY A 806 23.79 -24.09 -35.92
C GLY A 806 23.03 -22.83 -35.47
N ASN A 807 23.05 -22.49 -34.17
CA ASN A 807 22.32 -21.33 -33.63
C ASN A 807 23.12 -20.01 -33.78
N ASN A 808 23.11 -19.47 -35.00
CA ASN A 808 23.80 -18.22 -35.33
C ASN A 808 23.32 -17.00 -34.54
N GLU A 809 22.02 -16.92 -34.23
CA GLU A 809 21.47 -15.82 -33.44
C GLU A 809 22.09 -15.80 -32.03
N GLY A 810 22.14 -16.98 -31.41
CA GLY A 810 22.71 -17.13 -30.10
C GLY A 810 24.22 -16.89 -30.05
N ILE A 811 24.96 -17.24 -31.10
CA ILE A 811 26.40 -16.92 -31.22
C ILE A 811 26.60 -15.41 -31.23
N ALA A 812 25.87 -14.68 -32.09
CA ALA A 812 25.96 -13.22 -32.19
C ALA A 812 25.65 -12.52 -30.86
N ARG A 813 24.65 -13.03 -30.14
CA ARG A 813 24.25 -12.51 -28.83
C ARG A 813 25.35 -12.69 -27.79
N SER A 814 25.91 -13.89 -27.66
CA SER A 814 27.03 -14.17 -26.74
C SER A 814 28.28 -13.36 -27.10
N LEU A 815 28.59 -13.19 -28.39
CA LEU A 815 29.69 -12.31 -28.84
C LEU A 815 29.45 -10.85 -28.42
N SER A 816 28.22 -10.35 -28.57
CA SER A 816 27.87 -8.99 -28.13
C SER A 816 27.93 -8.82 -26.61
N PHE A 817 27.56 -9.84 -25.83
CA PHE A 817 27.73 -9.82 -24.37
C PHE A 817 29.20 -9.81 -23.96
N ILE A 818 30.04 -10.65 -24.57
CA ILE A 818 31.50 -10.62 -24.35
C ILE A 818 32.08 -9.24 -24.70
N GLY A 819 31.65 -8.65 -25.82
CA GLY A 819 32.04 -7.28 -26.17
C GLY A 819 31.67 -6.25 -25.09
N SER A 820 30.50 -6.41 -24.47
CA SER A 820 30.02 -5.52 -23.39
C SER A 820 30.75 -5.73 -22.08
N ILE A 821 31.14 -6.97 -21.77
CA ILE A 821 31.96 -7.29 -20.60
C ILE A 821 33.36 -6.68 -20.77
N TYR A 822 34.02 -6.87 -21.93
CA TYR A 822 35.32 -6.25 -22.19
C TYR A 822 35.24 -4.72 -22.18
N TRP A 823 34.16 -4.13 -22.71
CA TRP A 823 33.94 -2.69 -22.62
C TRP A 823 33.82 -2.22 -21.16
N THR A 824 33.10 -2.97 -20.33
CA THR A 824 32.99 -2.70 -18.88
C THR A 824 34.35 -2.79 -18.16
N MET A 825 35.22 -3.70 -18.61
CA MET A 825 36.59 -3.84 -18.11
C MET A 825 37.57 -2.79 -18.65
N GLY A 826 37.14 -1.88 -19.54
CA GLY A 826 38.01 -0.89 -20.19
C GLY A 826 38.82 -1.42 -21.39
N GLU A 827 38.67 -2.69 -21.74
CA GLU A 827 39.40 -3.40 -22.79
C GLU A 827 38.81 -3.13 -24.19
N ASN A 828 38.88 -1.86 -24.60
CA ASN A 828 38.16 -1.33 -25.78
C ASN A 828 38.50 -2.05 -27.10
N LEU A 829 39.76 -2.46 -27.31
CA LEU A 829 40.16 -3.19 -28.53
C LEU A 829 39.53 -4.58 -28.61
N LYS A 830 39.48 -5.29 -27.47
CA LYS A 830 38.82 -6.60 -27.39
C LYS A 830 37.32 -6.43 -27.59
N ALA A 831 36.72 -5.45 -26.91
CA ALA A 831 35.30 -5.13 -27.07
C ALA A 831 34.92 -4.88 -28.54
N LEU A 832 35.70 -4.04 -29.24
CA LEU A 832 35.49 -3.73 -30.65
C LEU A 832 35.53 -5.00 -31.51
N ASN A 833 36.54 -5.85 -31.35
CA ASN A 833 36.69 -7.10 -32.10
C ASN A 833 35.47 -8.02 -31.95
N TYR A 834 34.95 -8.17 -30.72
CA TYR A 834 33.76 -9.00 -30.48
C TYR A 834 32.48 -8.39 -31.07
N TYR A 835 32.30 -7.07 -30.96
CA TYR A 835 31.17 -6.41 -31.61
C TYR A 835 31.23 -6.46 -33.13
N GLU A 836 32.41 -6.31 -33.74
CA GLU A 836 32.62 -6.42 -35.18
C GLU A 836 32.38 -7.84 -35.70
N LYS A 837 32.61 -8.88 -34.88
CA LYS A 837 32.20 -10.26 -35.18
C LYS A 837 30.69 -10.48 -35.08
N ALA A 838 30.02 -9.87 -34.10
CA ALA A 838 28.57 -10.02 -33.90
C ALA A 838 27.73 -9.28 -34.97
N LEU A 839 28.18 -8.08 -35.37
CA LEU A 839 27.46 -7.20 -36.29
C LEU A 839 27.05 -7.83 -37.64
N PRO A 840 27.93 -8.51 -38.40
CA PRO A 840 27.54 -9.12 -39.68
C PRO A 840 26.51 -10.23 -39.50
N VAL A 841 26.55 -10.95 -38.37
CA VAL A 841 25.57 -12.00 -38.08
C VAL A 841 24.19 -11.40 -37.82
N PHE A 842 24.08 -10.35 -36.98
CA PHE A 842 22.82 -9.64 -36.76
C PHE A 842 22.23 -9.06 -38.05
N LYS A 843 23.07 -8.51 -38.93
CA LYS A 843 22.64 -8.04 -40.25
C LYS A 843 22.10 -9.17 -41.12
N LYS A 844 22.80 -10.32 -41.16
CA LYS A 844 22.41 -11.47 -41.99
C LYS A 844 21.07 -12.07 -41.57
N ILE A 845 20.78 -12.12 -40.28
CA ILE A 845 19.50 -12.63 -39.76
C ILE A 845 18.37 -11.58 -39.76
N GLY A 846 18.65 -10.35 -40.18
CA GLY A 846 17.64 -9.28 -40.23
C GLY A 846 17.26 -8.67 -38.88
N ASP A 847 18.02 -8.92 -37.81
CA ASP A 847 17.76 -8.34 -36.48
C ASP A 847 18.27 -6.89 -36.43
N LYS A 848 17.40 -5.97 -36.87
CA LYS A 848 17.72 -4.54 -36.97
C LYS A 848 17.92 -3.88 -35.60
N ILE A 849 17.19 -4.31 -34.57
CA ILE A 849 17.28 -3.74 -33.21
C ILE A 849 18.66 -4.07 -32.63
N ARG A 850 19.09 -5.34 -32.67
CA ARG A 850 20.42 -5.72 -32.19
C ARG A 850 21.52 -5.16 -33.08
N THR A 851 21.32 -5.09 -34.40
CA THR A 851 22.25 -4.39 -35.31
C THR A 851 22.47 -2.93 -34.89
N ALA A 852 21.40 -2.19 -34.61
CA ALA A 852 21.48 -0.80 -34.14
C ALA A 852 22.13 -0.70 -32.75
N GLY A 853 21.81 -1.62 -31.84
CA GLY A 853 22.44 -1.71 -30.51
C GLY A 853 23.95 -1.97 -30.60
N THR A 854 24.38 -2.88 -31.47
CA THR A 854 25.81 -3.14 -31.72
C THR A 854 26.50 -1.90 -32.30
N TYR A 855 25.88 -1.19 -33.25
CA TYR A 855 26.41 0.10 -33.73
C TYR A 855 26.53 1.14 -32.62
N HIS A 856 25.56 1.22 -31.69
CA HIS A 856 25.63 2.12 -30.55
C HIS A 856 26.82 1.79 -29.65
N ASN A 857 27.01 0.51 -29.31
CA ASN A 857 28.11 0.07 -28.46
C ASN A 857 29.47 0.27 -29.14
N ILE A 858 29.60 -0.05 -30.43
CA ILE A 858 30.80 0.27 -31.23
C ILE A 858 31.07 1.78 -31.20
N GLY A 859 30.02 2.59 -31.28
CA GLY A 859 30.13 4.05 -31.16
C GLY A 859 30.75 4.51 -29.84
N LEU A 860 30.29 3.93 -28.73
CA LEU A 860 30.85 4.17 -27.39
C LEU A 860 32.29 3.68 -27.25
N VAL A 861 32.62 2.51 -27.80
CA VAL A 861 33.99 1.97 -27.81
C VAL A 861 34.92 2.90 -28.60
N TYR A 862 34.51 3.35 -29.79
CA TYR A 862 35.30 4.32 -30.56
C TYR A 862 35.48 5.65 -29.82
N TYR A 863 34.46 6.12 -29.11
CA TYR A 863 34.58 7.28 -28.24
C TYR A 863 35.59 7.06 -27.11
N ASN A 864 35.58 5.90 -26.44
CA ASN A 864 36.55 5.56 -25.40
C ASN A 864 37.99 5.46 -25.92
N MET A 865 38.16 5.11 -27.20
CA MET A 865 39.47 5.10 -27.88
C MET A 865 39.90 6.47 -28.43
N GLY A 866 39.14 7.54 -28.18
CA GLY A 866 39.42 8.89 -28.72
C GLY A 866 39.09 9.07 -30.21
N LYS A 867 38.46 8.08 -30.86
CA LYS A 867 38.07 8.11 -32.29
C LYS A 867 36.66 8.71 -32.43
N ILE A 868 36.48 9.97 -32.02
CA ILE A 868 35.17 10.63 -31.87
C ILE A 868 34.33 10.62 -33.16
N GLU A 869 34.93 10.94 -34.32
CA GLU A 869 34.17 10.98 -35.60
C GLU A 869 33.64 9.60 -36.02
N LYS A 870 34.45 8.55 -35.85
CA LYS A 870 34.00 7.18 -36.13
C LYS A 870 32.89 6.77 -35.16
N GLY A 871 33.03 7.13 -33.88
CA GLY A 871 32.01 6.89 -32.87
C GLY A 871 30.68 7.55 -33.22
N PHE A 872 30.73 8.81 -33.64
CA PHE A 872 29.56 9.58 -34.06
C PHE A 872 28.87 8.99 -35.29
N GLN A 873 29.62 8.56 -36.31
CA GLN A 873 29.06 7.89 -37.49
C GLN A 873 28.31 6.60 -37.11
N CYS A 874 28.86 5.80 -36.20
CA CYS A 874 28.21 4.60 -35.68
C CYS A 874 26.92 4.94 -34.90
N LEU A 875 26.96 5.94 -34.02
CA LEU A 875 25.78 6.40 -33.26
C LEU A 875 24.70 6.99 -34.17
N GLN A 876 25.06 7.74 -35.21
CA GLN A 876 24.11 8.24 -36.20
C GLN A 876 23.44 7.10 -36.98
N THR A 877 24.22 6.09 -37.36
CA THR A 877 23.69 4.89 -38.03
C THR A 877 22.72 4.15 -37.12
N SER A 878 23.09 3.95 -35.85
CA SER A 878 22.22 3.38 -34.81
C SER A 878 20.92 4.18 -34.64
N LEU A 879 21.02 5.50 -34.45
CA LEU A 879 19.87 6.40 -34.31
C LEU A 879 18.92 6.33 -35.52
N ARG A 880 19.46 6.27 -36.74
CA ARG A 880 18.65 6.15 -37.97
C ARG A 880 17.85 4.85 -38.00
N ILE A 881 18.47 3.74 -37.60
CA ILE A 881 17.79 2.43 -37.56
C ILE A 881 16.72 2.45 -36.47
N PHE A 882 17.03 2.87 -35.23
CA PHE A 882 16.03 2.92 -34.16
C PHE A 882 14.85 3.83 -34.46
N LYS A 883 15.07 4.96 -35.15
CA LYS A 883 13.96 5.81 -35.65
C LYS A 883 13.08 5.09 -36.65
N LYS A 884 13.68 4.34 -37.59
CA LYS A 884 12.94 3.58 -38.61
C LYS A 884 12.10 2.45 -37.99
N GLU A 885 12.66 1.78 -36.98
CA GLU A 885 11.98 0.71 -36.25
C GLU A 885 11.06 1.22 -35.11
N LYS A 886 10.90 2.55 -34.97
CA LYS A 886 10.06 3.21 -33.96
C LYS A 886 10.39 2.82 -32.50
N ASP A 887 11.65 2.49 -32.20
CA ASP A 887 12.11 2.23 -30.84
C ASP A 887 12.43 3.56 -30.12
N ILE A 888 11.42 4.16 -29.51
CA ILE A 888 11.49 5.48 -28.87
C ILE A 888 12.55 5.53 -27.75
N ARG A 889 12.64 4.48 -26.93
CA ARG A 889 13.61 4.40 -25.82
C ARG A 889 15.05 4.41 -26.35
N SER A 890 15.33 3.60 -27.37
CA SER A 890 16.67 3.52 -27.98
C SER A 890 17.02 4.78 -28.77
N VAL A 891 16.04 5.48 -29.33
CA VAL A 891 16.21 6.83 -29.90
C VAL A 891 16.63 7.82 -28.82
N GLY A 892 15.94 7.85 -27.68
CA GLY A 892 16.28 8.69 -26.53
C GLY A 892 17.71 8.45 -26.05
N ARG A 893 18.07 7.17 -25.85
CA ARG A 893 19.43 6.76 -25.47
C ARG A 893 20.49 7.22 -26.47
N ASN A 894 20.26 7.07 -27.77
CA ASN A 894 21.22 7.53 -28.78
C ASN A 894 21.37 9.06 -28.80
N LEU A 895 20.27 9.81 -28.69
CA LEU A 895 20.32 11.27 -28.65
C LEU A 895 21.07 11.77 -27.41
N HIS A 896 20.82 11.17 -26.24
CA HIS A 896 21.54 11.45 -25.01
C HIS A 896 23.04 11.15 -25.18
N THR A 897 23.39 9.93 -25.62
CA THR A 897 24.79 9.53 -25.83
C THR A 897 25.51 10.42 -26.82
N ILE A 898 24.93 10.72 -27.99
CA ILE A 898 25.54 11.65 -28.97
C ILE A 898 25.82 13.01 -28.33
N SER A 899 24.92 13.48 -27.47
CA SER A 899 25.11 14.77 -26.79
C SER A 899 26.29 14.72 -25.84
N SER A 900 26.37 13.70 -24.98
CA SER A 900 27.44 13.58 -23.99
C SER A 900 28.80 13.20 -24.59
N VAL A 901 28.85 12.46 -25.71
CA VAL A 901 30.11 11.93 -26.28
C VAL A 901 30.61 12.67 -27.52
N TYR A 902 29.80 13.53 -28.13
CA TYR A 902 30.19 14.31 -29.32
C TYR A 902 30.00 15.80 -29.12
N TYR A 903 28.77 16.24 -28.80
CA TYR A 903 28.48 17.67 -28.73
C TYR A 903 29.08 18.34 -27.50
N MET A 904 29.06 17.71 -26.32
CA MET A 904 29.64 18.25 -25.10
C MET A 904 31.17 18.42 -25.20
N PRO A 905 31.98 17.38 -25.56
CA PRO A 905 33.44 17.52 -25.65
C PRO A 905 33.89 18.55 -26.71
N LYS A 906 33.14 18.67 -27.81
CA LYS A 906 33.40 19.68 -28.85
C LYS A 906 32.92 21.09 -28.50
N ALA A 907 32.37 21.29 -27.30
CA ALA A 907 31.77 22.54 -26.84
C ALA A 907 30.59 23.06 -27.71
N LEU A 908 29.87 22.17 -28.37
CA LEU A 908 28.65 22.45 -29.14
C LEU A 908 27.41 22.43 -28.22
N ILE A 909 27.43 23.28 -27.19
CA ILE A 909 26.48 23.25 -26.06
C ILE A 909 25.02 23.43 -26.52
N LYS A 910 24.76 24.24 -27.55
CA LYS A 910 23.41 24.45 -28.09
C LYS A 910 22.80 23.16 -28.66
N ASP A 911 23.59 22.39 -29.39
CA ASP A 911 23.15 21.12 -29.98
C ASP A 911 22.98 20.04 -28.91
N ALA A 912 23.89 19.99 -27.93
CA ALA A 912 23.78 19.09 -26.77
C ALA A 912 22.46 19.34 -26.02
N LEU A 913 22.18 20.58 -25.60
CA LEU A 913 20.94 20.94 -24.91
C LEU A 913 19.69 20.59 -25.70
N ARG A 914 19.70 20.82 -27.03
CA ARG A 914 18.58 20.47 -27.91
C ARG A 914 18.33 18.96 -27.91
N ASN A 915 19.38 18.16 -27.98
CA ASN A 915 19.26 16.71 -28.03
C ASN A 915 18.95 16.10 -26.66
N TYR A 916 19.49 16.61 -25.56
CA TYR A 916 19.10 16.19 -24.21
C TYR A 916 17.61 16.41 -23.97
N LYS A 917 17.06 17.58 -24.36
CA LYS A 917 15.61 17.83 -24.26
C LYS A 917 14.77 16.85 -25.09
N LYS A 918 15.22 16.52 -26.30
CA LYS A 918 14.56 15.51 -27.14
C LYS A 918 14.66 14.10 -26.54
N ALA A 919 15.82 13.74 -26.00
CA ALA A 919 16.04 12.46 -25.33
C ALA A 919 15.14 12.33 -24.09
N MET A 920 15.07 13.39 -23.28
CA MET A 920 14.21 13.49 -22.10
C MET A 920 12.75 13.25 -22.47
N LYS A 921 12.24 13.91 -23.53
CA LYS A 921 10.88 13.68 -24.03
C LYS A 921 10.66 12.22 -24.45
N CYS A 922 11.61 11.60 -25.14
CA CYS A 922 11.53 10.17 -25.46
C CYS A 922 11.47 9.29 -24.20
N PHE A 923 12.21 9.63 -23.14
CA PHE A 923 12.19 8.89 -21.88
C PHE A 923 10.89 9.11 -21.10
N GLU A 924 10.33 10.32 -21.11
CA GLU A 924 9.01 10.63 -20.55
C GLU A 924 7.91 9.82 -21.25
N GLU A 925 7.91 9.76 -22.59
CA GLU A 925 6.93 9.01 -23.39
C GLU A 925 6.93 7.49 -23.10
N VAL A 926 8.08 6.93 -22.71
CA VAL A 926 8.23 5.49 -22.42
C VAL A 926 8.30 5.15 -20.93
N GLY A 927 8.00 6.12 -20.06
CA GLY A 927 8.03 5.93 -18.60
C GLY A 927 9.41 5.52 -18.06
N ASP A 928 10.50 6.10 -18.56
CA ASP A 928 11.87 5.80 -18.12
C ASP A 928 12.42 6.91 -17.21
N PRO A 929 12.17 6.85 -15.88
CA PRO A 929 12.62 7.88 -14.94
C PRO A 929 14.16 7.98 -14.87
N GLN A 930 14.87 6.87 -15.08
CA GLN A 930 16.33 6.85 -15.07
C GLN A 930 16.89 7.67 -16.25
N GLY A 931 16.31 7.50 -17.45
CA GLY A 931 16.66 8.27 -18.63
C GLY A 931 16.35 9.77 -18.48
N VAL A 932 15.21 10.12 -17.89
CA VAL A 932 14.85 11.51 -17.58
C VAL A 932 15.85 12.14 -16.61
N ALA A 933 16.17 11.46 -15.52
CA ALA A 933 17.10 11.93 -14.51
C ALA A 933 18.52 12.14 -15.07
N ALA A 934 19.00 11.22 -15.92
CA ALA A 934 20.28 11.37 -16.62
C ALA A 934 20.31 12.61 -17.53
N CYS A 935 19.23 12.86 -18.28
CA CYS A 935 19.12 14.05 -19.12
C CYS A 935 19.13 15.34 -18.29
N LEU A 936 18.41 15.37 -17.16
CA LEU A 936 18.36 16.54 -16.27
C LEU A 936 19.75 16.86 -15.69
N ARG A 937 20.49 15.84 -15.24
CA ARG A 937 21.87 16.00 -14.77
C ARG A 937 22.77 16.61 -15.85
N ASP A 938 22.78 16.02 -17.05
CA ASP A 938 23.66 16.48 -18.14
C ASP A 938 23.24 17.87 -18.68
N ILE A 939 21.94 18.21 -18.65
CA ILE A 939 21.46 19.57 -18.92
C ILE A 939 21.98 20.54 -17.87
N GLY A 940 21.96 20.17 -16.58
CA GLY A 940 22.52 20.98 -15.50
C GLY A 940 24.00 21.27 -15.71
N THR A 941 24.81 20.27 -16.04
CA THR A 941 26.23 20.46 -16.40
C THR A 941 26.39 21.43 -17.58
N ALA A 942 25.60 21.28 -18.64
CA ALA A 942 25.64 22.17 -19.80
C ALA A 942 25.22 23.62 -19.48
N LEU A 943 24.30 23.83 -18.53
CA LEU A 943 23.90 25.15 -18.04
C LEU A 943 24.99 25.79 -17.18
N SER A 944 25.70 24.99 -16.38
CA SER A 944 26.86 25.44 -15.59
C SER A 944 27.95 26.06 -16.46
N ILE A 945 28.29 25.40 -17.58
CA ILE A 945 29.28 25.88 -18.56
C ILE A 945 28.91 27.27 -19.12
N LYS A 946 27.60 27.54 -19.27
CA LYS A 946 27.06 28.83 -19.72
C LYS A 946 26.91 29.87 -18.60
N SER A 947 27.45 29.60 -17.41
CA SER A 947 27.33 30.45 -16.22
C SER A 947 25.88 30.67 -15.76
N LYS A 948 24.96 29.75 -16.09
CA LYS A 948 23.56 29.75 -15.61
C LYS A 948 23.42 28.89 -14.36
N PHE A 949 24.08 29.30 -13.29
CA PHE A 949 24.30 28.44 -12.12
C PHE A 949 23.01 28.07 -11.38
N ASN A 950 22.08 29.01 -11.19
CA ASN A 950 20.81 28.71 -10.51
C ASN A 950 19.98 27.66 -11.27
N ASP A 951 19.82 27.85 -12.59
CA ASP A 951 19.14 26.89 -13.47
C ASP A 951 19.84 25.51 -13.42
N ALA A 952 21.18 25.49 -13.37
CA ALA A 952 21.98 24.27 -13.28
C ALA A 952 21.72 23.52 -11.97
N VAL A 953 21.77 24.21 -10.83
CA VAL A 953 21.51 23.61 -9.51
C VAL A 953 20.09 23.04 -9.44
N GLU A 954 19.09 23.81 -9.87
CA GLU A 954 17.68 23.36 -9.84
C GLU A 954 17.48 22.11 -10.71
N THR A 955 17.99 22.16 -11.95
CA THR A 955 17.82 21.05 -12.90
C THR A 955 18.54 19.78 -12.42
N THR A 956 19.77 19.90 -11.92
CA THR A 956 20.52 18.73 -11.41
C THR A 956 19.89 18.17 -10.14
N LYS A 957 19.37 19.01 -9.22
CA LYS A 957 18.63 18.55 -8.03
C LYS A 957 17.38 17.77 -8.38
N ARG A 958 16.64 18.19 -9.41
CA ARG A 958 15.48 17.42 -9.91
C ARG A 958 15.90 16.02 -10.39
N GLY A 959 17.00 15.92 -11.14
CA GLY A 959 17.57 14.63 -11.55
C GLY A 959 18.00 13.77 -10.35
N LEU A 960 18.71 14.37 -9.38
CA LEU A 960 19.13 13.70 -8.15
C LEU A 960 17.94 13.12 -7.38
N ASN A 961 16.87 13.90 -7.20
CA ASN A 961 15.66 13.45 -6.49
C ASN A 961 15.01 12.24 -7.18
N ILE A 962 14.97 12.22 -8.51
CA ILE A 962 14.46 11.06 -9.25
C ILE A 962 15.36 9.84 -9.00
N PHE A 963 16.67 9.98 -9.08
CA PHE A 963 17.61 8.87 -8.80
C PHE A 963 17.51 8.35 -7.36
N GLN A 964 17.30 9.23 -6.38
CA GLN A 964 17.04 8.86 -4.99
C GLN A 964 15.74 8.08 -4.84
N ASN A 965 14.67 8.53 -5.50
CA ASN A 965 13.37 7.86 -5.46
C ASN A 965 13.42 6.45 -6.07
N ILE A 966 14.20 6.24 -7.13
CA ILE A 966 14.37 4.92 -7.76
C ILE A 966 15.50 4.09 -7.11
N GLY A 967 16.23 4.61 -6.13
CA GLY A 967 17.30 3.90 -5.43
C GLY A 967 18.55 3.59 -6.28
N GLU A 968 18.77 4.29 -7.39
CA GLU A 968 19.85 4.00 -8.33
C GLU A 968 21.15 4.70 -7.91
N LYS A 969 22.00 3.98 -7.16
CA LYS A 969 23.19 4.52 -6.48
C LYS A 969 24.19 5.21 -7.42
N ARG A 970 24.38 4.72 -8.65
CA ARG A 970 25.31 5.30 -9.62
C ARG A 970 24.81 6.66 -10.10
N GLY A 971 23.52 6.76 -10.40
CA GLY A 971 22.83 7.99 -10.77
C GLY A 971 22.85 9.05 -9.67
N ILE A 972 22.67 8.62 -8.41
CA ILE A 972 22.82 9.49 -7.23
C ILE A 972 24.23 10.07 -7.19
N ALA A 973 25.26 9.21 -7.19
CA ALA A 973 26.65 9.66 -7.07
C ALA A 973 27.09 10.58 -8.22
N THR A 974 26.69 10.28 -9.47
CA THR A 974 26.99 11.17 -10.61
C THR A 974 26.25 12.51 -10.54
N SER A 975 25.04 12.55 -9.98
CA SER A 975 24.28 13.79 -9.81
C SER A 975 24.84 14.65 -8.68
N LEU A 976 25.29 14.03 -7.59
CA LEU A 976 26.01 14.70 -6.50
C LEU A 976 27.35 15.27 -6.98
N LEU A 977 28.10 14.49 -7.78
CA LEU A 977 29.34 14.96 -8.41
C LEU A 977 29.07 16.20 -9.29
N ALA A 978 28.05 16.13 -10.16
CA ALA A 978 27.66 17.25 -11.00
C ALA A 978 27.23 18.49 -10.17
N LEU A 979 26.50 18.31 -9.07
CA LEU A 979 26.18 19.41 -8.15
C LEU A 979 27.44 19.99 -7.50
N GLY A 980 28.36 19.13 -7.05
CA GLY A 980 29.64 19.54 -6.49
C GLY A 980 30.44 20.40 -7.46
N GLU A 981 30.54 19.99 -8.72
CA GLU A 981 31.21 20.76 -9.79
C GLU A 981 30.48 22.09 -10.10
N VAL A 982 29.15 22.12 -10.07
CA VAL A 982 28.36 23.35 -10.23
C VAL A 982 28.66 24.32 -9.08
N TYR A 983 28.62 23.86 -7.82
CA TYR A 983 28.92 24.72 -6.67
C TYR A 983 30.39 25.16 -6.62
N LEU A 984 31.32 24.30 -7.06
CA LEU A 984 32.72 24.67 -7.24
C LEU A 984 32.85 25.81 -8.27
N SER A 985 32.12 25.72 -9.39
CA SER A 985 32.09 26.77 -10.42
C SER A 985 31.44 28.07 -9.94
N MET A 986 30.51 27.99 -8.97
CA MET A 986 29.90 29.12 -8.26
C MET A 986 30.77 29.69 -7.13
N GLU A 987 31.92 29.07 -6.84
CA GLU A 987 32.80 29.42 -5.71
C GLU A 987 32.10 29.32 -4.34
N SER A 988 31.06 28.48 -4.22
CA SER A 988 30.44 28.12 -2.93
C SER A 988 31.10 26.84 -2.41
N TYR A 989 32.30 27.02 -1.86
CA TYR A 989 33.20 25.93 -1.53
C TYR A 989 32.66 24.99 -0.44
N GLY A 990 31.91 25.50 0.54
CA GLY A 990 31.31 24.67 1.60
C GLY A 990 30.27 23.68 1.04
N LYS A 991 29.41 24.14 0.14
CA LYS A 991 28.43 23.27 -0.55
C LYS A 991 29.11 22.31 -1.52
N ALA A 992 30.12 22.78 -2.25
CA ALA A 992 30.90 21.93 -3.13
C ALA A 992 31.54 20.77 -2.36
N LEU A 993 32.17 21.06 -1.21
CA LEU A 993 32.79 20.05 -0.35
C LEU A 993 31.77 18.99 0.09
N HIS A 994 30.62 19.43 0.60
CA HIS A 994 29.55 18.53 1.07
C HIS A 994 29.10 17.55 -0.02
N TYR A 995 28.76 18.05 -1.21
CA TYR A 995 28.28 17.20 -2.30
C TYR A 995 29.37 16.28 -2.89
N LEU A 996 30.61 16.75 -2.97
CA LEU A 996 31.72 15.95 -3.49
C LEU A 996 32.13 14.82 -2.52
N GLU A 997 32.14 15.07 -1.21
CA GLU A 997 32.38 14.03 -0.20
C GLU A 997 31.27 12.98 -0.21
N GLU A 998 30.00 13.40 -0.33
CA GLU A 998 28.88 12.47 -0.46
C GLU A 998 29.00 11.61 -1.74
N ALA A 999 29.33 12.22 -2.88
CA ALA A 999 29.57 11.53 -4.13
C ALA A 999 30.71 10.50 -3.99
N GLN A 1000 31.83 10.88 -3.37
CA GLN A 1000 32.98 10.00 -3.15
C GLN A 1000 32.62 8.82 -2.23
N ASN A 1001 31.86 9.07 -1.16
CA ASN A 1001 31.40 8.03 -0.24
C ASN A 1001 30.51 7.00 -0.94
N ILE A 1002 29.56 7.43 -1.76
CA ILE A 1002 28.70 6.51 -2.53
C ILE A 1002 29.54 5.77 -3.59
N SER A 1003 30.48 6.46 -4.24
CA SER A 1003 31.38 5.86 -5.24
C SER A 1003 32.21 4.70 -4.66
N HIS A 1004 32.71 4.85 -3.43
CA HIS A 1004 33.40 3.77 -2.71
C HIS A 1004 32.46 2.62 -2.38
N LYS A 1005 31.23 2.90 -1.93
CA LYS A 1005 30.23 1.87 -1.62
C LYS A 1005 29.82 1.05 -2.84
N ILE A 1006 29.78 1.64 -4.04
CA ILE A 1006 29.50 0.92 -5.30
C ILE A 1006 30.76 0.30 -5.94
N SER A 1007 31.95 0.55 -5.38
CA SER A 1007 33.23 0.04 -5.87
C SER A 1007 33.56 0.38 -7.34
N GLU A 1008 32.98 1.46 -7.87
CA GLU A 1008 33.25 1.91 -9.25
C GLU A 1008 34.51 2.79 -9.31
N LYS A 1009 35.61 2.22 -9.79
CA LYS A 1009 36.94 2.87 -9.83
C LYS A 1009 36.95 4.20 -10.57
N HIS A 1010 36.30 4.26 -11.72
CA HIS A 1010 36.19 5.50 -12.51
C HIS A 1010 35.53 6.64 -11.73
N MET A 1011 34.45 6.34 -10.99
CA MET A 1011 33.72 7.37 -10.26
C MET A 1011 34.49 7.86 -9.03
N ILE A 1012 35.20 6.95 -8.37
CA ILE A 1012 36.14 7.30 -7.29
C ILE A 1012 37.16 8.31 -7.82
N ILE A 1013 37.82 8.03 -8.94
CA ILE A 1013 38.81 8.95 -9.54
C ILE A 1013 38.19 10.31 -9.90
N MET A 1014 37.00 10.34 -10.51
CA MET A 1014 36.35 11.60 -10.87
C MET A 1014 35.97 12.46 -9.65
N SER A 1015 35.44 11.83 -8.60
CA SER A 1015 35.11 12.52 -7.35
C SER A 1015 36.36 13.01 -6.62
N SER A 1016 37.42 12.20 -6.59
CA SER A 1016 38.73 12.59 -6.05
C SER A 1016 39.37 13.73 -6.82
N ASN A 1017 39.32 13.72 -8.15
CA ASN A 1017 39.79 14.85 -8.97
C ASN A 1017 39.06 16.15 -8.64
N SER A 1018 37.74 16.08 -8.51
CA SER A 1018 36.93 17.26 -8.17
C SER A 1018 37.23 17.76 -6.76
N LEU A 1019 37.48 16.86 -5.81
CA LEU A 1019 37.95 17.20 -4.47
C LEU A 1019 39.35 17.82 -4.49
N GLY A 1020 40.28 17.29 -5.27
CA GLY A 1020 41.61 17.86 -5.46
C GLY A 1020 41.54 19.28 -6.00
N ASN A 1021 40.72 19.49 -7.04
CA ASN A 1021 40.44 20.83 -7.57
C ASN A 1021 39.85 21.78 -6.52
N LEU A 1022 38.93 21.31 -5.68
CA LEU A 1022 38.37 22.11 -4.59
C LEU A 1022 39.43 22.45 -3.52
N TYR A 1023 40.26 21.50 -3.11
CA TYR A 1023 41.31 21.73 -2.11
C TYR A 1023 42.36 22.74 -2.58
N ARG A 1024 42.67 22.77 -3.88
CA ARG A 1024 43.49 23.84 -4.48
C ARG A 1024 42.85 25.21 -4.27
N GLU A 1025 41.56 25.37 -4.59
CA GLU A 1025 40.83 26.64 -4.41
C GLU A 1025 40.73 27.04 -2.93
N LEU A 1026 40.69 26.06 -2.03
CA LEU A 1026 40.74 26.26 -0.57
C LEU A 1026 42.14 26.58 -0.03
N GLY A 1027 43.17 26.63 -0.88
CA GLY A 1027 44.56 26.92 -0.49
C GLY A 1027 45.33 25.72 0.08
N ASP A 1028 44.72 24.54 0.21
CA ASP A 1028 45.35 23.31 0.68
C ASP A 1028 46.08 22.58 -0.47
N THR A 1029 47.07 23.26 -1.04
CA THR A 1029 47.76 22.83 -2.27
C THR A 1029 48.48 21.50 -2.10
N GLU A 1030 49.04 21.23 -0.91
CA GLU A 1030 49.70 19.93 -0.63
C GLU A 1030 48.70 18.76 -0.69
N LYS A 1031 47.50 18.95 -0.13
CA LYS A 1031 46.44 17.93 -0.18
C LYS A 1031 45.95 17.72 -1.61
N ALA A 1032 45.80 18.80 -2.39
CA ALA A 1032 45.42 18.71 -3.80
C ALA A 1032 46.45 17.91 -4.62
N ILE A 1033 47.75 18.22 -4.46
CA ILE A 1033 48.87 17.50 -5.09
C ILE A 1033 48.81 16.01 -4.76
N ASN A 1034 48.69 15.65 -3.48
CA ASN A 1034 48.65 14.26 -3.04
C ASN A 1034 47.47 13.50 -3.68
N ILE A 1035 46.28 14.12 -3.71
CA ILE A 1035 45.08 13.53 -4.32
C ILE A 1035 45.29 13.30 -5.82
N HIS A 1036 45.80 14.29 -6.57
CA HIS A 1036 46.01 14.13 -8.00
C HIS A 1036 47.13 13.13 -8.33
N GLU A 1037 48.19 13.04 -7.52
CA GLU A 1037 49.22 11.99 -7.67
C GLU A 1037 48.66 10.59 -7.47
N GLU A 1038 47.82 10.40 -6.45
CA GLU A 1038 47.13 9.15 -6.21
C GLU A 1038 46.19 8.81 -7.37
N CYS A 1039 45.41 9.79 -7.86
CA CYS A 1039 44.57 9.61 -9.04
C CYS A 1039 45.38 9.21 -10.29
N LEU A 1040 46.57 9.80 -10.52
CA LEU A 1040 47.43 9.42 -11.64
C LEU A 1040 47.98 7.99 -11.50
N LYS A 1041 48.31 7.55 -10.28
CA LYS A 1041 48.71 6.16 -10.01
C LYS A 1041 47.56 5.21 -10.29
N ASP A 1042 46.36 5.56 -9.82
CA ASP A 1042 45.15 4.76 -10.02
C ASP A 1042 44.73 4.68 -11.49
N ILE A 1043 44.81 5.78 -12.24
CA ILE A 1043 44.53 5.78 -13.69
C ILE A 1043 45.41 4.76 -14.42
N LYS A 1044 46.72 4.74 -14.13
CA LYS A 1044 47.65 3.77 -14.73
C LYS A 1044 47.37 2.35 -14.27
N LYS A 1045 47.06 2.16 -12.98
CA LYS A 1045 46.73 0.86 -12.40
C LYS A 1045 45.44 0.26 -13.00
N TYR A 1046 44.47 1.11 -13.34
CA TYR A 1046 43.15 0.70 -13.80
C TYR A 1046 42.93 0.82 -15.32
N GLY A 1047 43.93 1.26 -16.09
CA GLY A 1047 43.82 1.40 -17.56
C GLY A 1047 42.78 2.44 -17.99
N LEU A 1048 42.75 3.58 -17.29
CA LEU A 1048 41.78 4.66 -17.50
C LEU A 1048 42.42 5.91 -18.15
N GLU A 1049 43.41 5.71 -19.04
CA GLU A 1049 44.27 6.78 -19.56
C GLU A 1049 43.53 7.87 -20.34
N LYS A 1050 42.30 7.60 -20.81
CA LYS A 1050 41.43 8.62 -21.42
C LYS A 1050 41.13 9.79 -20.47
N PHE A 1051 41.05 9.54 -19.17
CA PHE A 1051 40.72 10.55 -18.16
C PHE A 1051 41.99 11.20 -17.56
N GLU A 1052 43.18 10.88 -18.08
CA GLU A 1052 44.46 11.38 -17.56
C GLU A 1052 44.61 12.89 -17.80
N ASP A 1053 44.02 13.44 -18.86
CA ASP A 1053 44.12 14.85 -19.22
C ASP A 1053 43.59 15.79 -18.13
N GLY A 1054 42.40 15.51 -17.58
CA GLY A 1054 41.81 16.27 -16.49
C GLY A 1054 42.63 16.22 -15.20
N ILE A 1055 43.22 15.08 -14.86
CA ILE A 1055 44.05 14.93 -13.65
C ILE A 1055 45.40 15.61 -13.82
N ILE A 1056 46.05 15.47 -14.98
CA ILE A 1056 47.30 16.18 -15.30
C ILE A 1056 47.07 17.68 -15.28
N ALA A 1057 45.94 18.14 -15.83
CA ALA A 1057 45.54 19.54 -15.75
C ALA A 1057 45.44 20.03 -14.31
N GLY A 1058 44.73 19.27 -13.44
CA GLY A 1058 44.61 19.57 -12.01
C GLY A 1058 45.98 19.63 -11.33
N TYR A 1059 46.81 18.59 -11.50
CA TYR A 1059 48.15 18.52 -10.94
C TYR A 1059 49.07 19.66 -11.41
N GLY A 1060 49.03 19.99 -12.71
CA GLY A 1060 49.79 21.11 -13.27
C GLY A 1060 49.33 22.46 -12.70
N MET A 1061 48.03 22.63 -12.46
CA MET A 1061 47.51 23.82 -11.78
C MET A 1061 47.94 23.87 -10.32
N ASP A 1062 47.95 22.76 -9.59
CA ASP A 1062 48.40 22.75 -8.20
C ASP A 1062 49.89 23.13 -8.09
N LEU A 1063 50.73 22.63 -8.99
CA LEU A 1063 52.15 23.02 -9.06
C LEU A 1063 52.32 24.52 -9.40
N MET A 1064 51.48 25.07 -10.27
CA MET A 1064 51.46 26.50 -10.56
C MET A 1064 51.11 27.32 -9.31
N PHE A 1065 50.11 26.88 -8.52
CA PHE A 1065 49.76 27.51 -7.24
C PHE A 1065 50.87 27.39 -6.20
N ARG A 1066 51.64 26.31 -6.22
CA ARG A 1066 52.87 26.13 -5.41
C ARG A 1066 54.06 26.95 -5.91
N LYS A 1067 53.91 27.65 -7.05
CA LYS A 1067 54.94 28.47 -7.73
C LYS A 1067 56.08 27.66 -8.35
N ASP A 1068 55.88 26.36 -8.60
CA ASP A 1068 56.81 25.50 -9.34
C ASP A 1068 56.59 25.64 -10.86
N PHE A 1069 56.79 26.86 -11.38
CA PHE A 1069 56.34 27.25 -12.73
C PHE A 1069 56.94 26.40 -13.87
N ASP A 1070 58.23 26.04 -13.80
CA ASP A 1070 58.88 25.20 -14.82
C ASP A 1070 58.25 23.80 -14.91
N VAL A 1071 57.95 23.20 -13.76
CA VAL A 1071 57.32 21.88 -13.69
C VAL A 1071 55.86 21.99 -14.12
N ALA A 1072 55.15 23.02 -13.62
CA ALA A 1072 53.77 23.29 -14.00
C ALA A 1072 53.61 23.45 -15.53
N GLN A 1073 54.54 24.13 -16.20
CA GLN A 1073 54.55 24.28 -17.66
C GLN A 1073 54.53 22.92 -18.36
N LYS A 1074 55.41 22.00 -17.96
CA LYS A 1074 55.50 20.67 -18.56
C LYS A 1074 54.17 19.91 -18.45
N TYR A 1075 53.53 19.94 -17.28
CA TYR A 1075 52.28 19.22 -17.05
C TYR A 1075 51.09 19.89 -17.75
N LEU A 1076 50.99 21.22 -17.71
CA LEU A 1076 49.88 21.94 -18.35
C LEU A 1076 49.97 21.90 -19.89
N GLU A 1077 51.17 22.00 -20.47
CA GLU A 1077 51.36 21.77 -21.91
C GLU A 1077 50.97 20.33 -22.29
N LYS A 1078 51.39 19.33 -21.50
CA LYS A 1078 50.98 17.94 -21.69
C LYS A 1078 49.46 17.78 -21.61
N ALA A 1079 48.81 18.43 -20.64
CA ALA A 1079 47.36 18.39 -20.47
C ALA A 1079 46.62 18.97 -21.68
N VAL A 1080 47.04 20.14 -22.19
CA VAL A 1080 46.44 20.75 -23.38
C VAL A 1080 46.61 19.86 -24.61
N VAL A 1081 47.80 19.28 -24.82
CA VAL A 1081 48.05 18.35 -25.94
C VAL A 1081 47.16 17.11 -25.84
N LEU A 1082 47.03 16.53 -24.64
CA LEU A 1082 46.16 15.38 -24.41
C LEU A 1082 44.68 15.73 -24.60
N ALA A 1083 44.21 16.85 -24.06
CA ALA A 1083 42.85 17.31 -24.22
C ALA A 1083 42.49 17.50 -25.71
N ILE A 1084 43.37 18.12 -26.50
CA ILE A 1084 43.18 18.26 -27.95
C ILE A 1084 43.17 16.88 -28.65
N LYS A 1085 44.09 15.98 -28.29
CA LYS A 1085 44.15 14.61 -28.83
C LYS A 1085 42.89 13.81 -28.49
N ASN A 1086 42.31 14.03 -27.31
CA ASN A 1086 41.10 13.39 -26.81
C ASN A 1086 39.82 14.11 -27.27
N TYR A 1087 39.94 15.22 -28.02
CA TYR A 1087 38.83 16.09 -28.45
C TYR A 1087 38.01 16.66 -27.27
N ASP A 1088 38.63 16.80 -26.10
CA ASP A 1088 38.07 17.56 -24.98
C ASP A 1088 38.44 19.03 -25.16
N ASN A 1089 37.78 19.68 -26.12
CA ASN A 1089 37.99 21.09 -26.40
C ASN A 1089 37.60 21.94 -25.19
N PHE A 1090 36.63 21.50 -24.39
CA PHE A 1090 36.22 22.21 -23.20
C PHE A 1090 37.35 22.29 -22.17
N LEU A 1091 37.97 21.16 -21.84
CA LEU A 1091 39.14 21.14 -20.95
C LEU A 1091 40.27 22.00 -21.52
N ALA A 1092 40.62 21.85 -22.80
CA ALA A 1092 41.68 22.65 -23.42
C ALA A 1092 41.41 24.17 -23.32
N ILE A 1093 40.18 24.60 -23.60
CA ILE A 1093 39.77 26.01 -23.48
C ILE A 1093 39.83 26.50 -22.04
N SER A 1094 39.40 25.66 -21.08
CA SER A 1094 39.39 26.00 -19.65
C SER A 1094 40.80 26.26 -19.07
N LEU A 1095 41.83 25.70 -19.70
CA LEU A 1095 43.23 25.83 -19.30
C LEU A 1095 43.90 27.09 -19.83
N TYR A 1096 43.38 27.71 -20.90
CA TYR A 1096 44.01 28.88 -21.49
C TYR A 1096 44.20 30.08 -20.54
N PRO A 1097 43.27 30.40 -19.62
CA PRO A 1097 43.52 31.42 -18.61
C PRO A 1097 44.75 31.10 -17.73
N ALA A 1098 44.83 29.88 -17.21
CA ALA A 1098 45.94 29.45 -16.37
C ALA A 1098 47.27 29.43 -17.15
N MET A 1099 47.24 28.99 -18.41
CA MET A 1099 48.40 29.04 -19.30
C MET A 1099 48.87 30.48 -19.55
N ALA A 1100 47.95 31.43 -19.74
CA ALA A 1100 48.31 32.83 -19.86
C ALA A 1100 49.01 33.33 -18.58
N GLU A 1101 48.43 33.10 -17.40
CA GLU A 1101 49.07 33.49 -16.12
C GLU A 1101 50.47 32.87 -15.97
N LEU A 1102 50.60 31.56 -16.23
CA LEU A 1102 51.87 30.85 -16.16
C LEU A 1102 52.96 31.46 -17.05
N TYR A 1103 52.64 31.71 -18.33
CA TYR A 1103 53.62 32.29 -19.26
C TYR A 1103 53.93 33.74 -18.96
N HIS A 1104 53.07 34.47 -18.24
CA HIS A 1104 53.45 35.77 -17.71
C HIS A 1104 54.52 35.61 -16.62
N TYR A 1105 54.33 34.68 -15.66
CA TYR A 1105 55.33 34.42 -14.61
C TYR A 1105 56.67 33.87 -15.12
N LEU A 1106 56.66 33.21 -16.29
CA LEU A 1106 57.87 32.74 -16.98
C LEU A 1106 58.48 33.79 -17.94
N ASP A 1107 57.99 35.03 -17.91
CA ASP A 1107 58.44 36.12 -18.79
C ASP A 1107 58.34 35.80 -20.31
N MET A 1108 57.35 34.98 -20.71
CA MET A 1108 57.11 34.56 -22.09
C MET A 1108 55.95 35.33 -22.74
N GLU A 1109 56.15 36.61 -23.02
CA GLU A 1109 55.11 37.56 -23.44
C GLU A 1109 54.29 37.12 -24.67
N ARG A 1110 54.94 36.56 -25.71
CA ARG A 1110 54.23 36.07 -26.91
C ARG A 1110 53.23 34.97 -26.59
N LYS A 1111 53.60 34.03 -25.70
CA LYS A 1111 52.73 32.92 -25.31
C LYS A 1111 51.61 33.42 -24.38
N TYR A 1112 51.91 34.36 -23.47
CA TYR A 1112 50.91 35.03 -22.64
C TYR A 1112 49.77 35.61 -23.50
N TYR A 1113 50.10 36.47 -24.48
CA TYR A 1113 49.07 37.07 -25.34
C TYR A 1113 48.36 36.05 -26.23
N PHE A 1114 49.06 35.01 -26.69
CA PHE A 1114 48.46 33.93 -27.47
C PHE A 1114 47.32 33.24 -26.68
N TYR A 1115 47.61 32.78 -25.46
CA TYR A 1115 46.62 32.08 -24.65
C TYR A 1115 45.51 33.01 -24.15
N LEU A 1116 45.84 34.25 -23.81
CA LEU A 1116 44.85 35.25 -23.42
C LEU A 1116 43.87 35.57 -24.56
N ASN A 1117 44.36 35.77 -25.79
CA ASN A 1117 43.52 36.02 -26.96
C ASN A 1117 42.66 34.79 -27.28
N LYS A 1118 43.18 33.58 -27.11
CA LYS A 1118 42.41 32.34 -27.23
C LYS A 1118 41.27 32.29 -26.21
N THR A 1119 41.52 32.60 -24.94
CA THR A 1119 40.48 32.67 -23.90
C THR A 1119 39.35 33.62 -24.31
N ILE A 1120 39.68 34.84 -24.75
CA ILE A 1120 38.67 35.84 -25.17
C ILE A 1120 37.90 35.37 -26.41
N GLN A 1121 38.60 34.80 -27.39
CA GLN A 1121 37.98 34.25 -28.59
C GLN A 1121 36.91 33.20 -28.22
N TYR A 1122 37.24 32.29 -27.30
CA TYR A 1122 36.34 31.21 -26.91
C TYR A 1122 35.24 31.63 -25.94
N ALA A 1123 35.48 32.61 -25.07
CA ALA A 1123 34.44 33.18 -24.21
C ALA A 1123 33.27 33.78 -25.03
N ASN A 1124 33.56 34.23 -26.27
CA ASN A 1124 32.55 34.74 -27.19
C ASN A 1124 31.82 33.62 -27.97
N THR A 1125 32.50 32.51 -28.29
CA THR A 1125 31.89 31.40 -29.06
C THR A 1125 31.07 30.46 -28.17
N ILE A 1126 31.57 30.20 -26.96
CA ILE A 1126 30.85 29.55 -25.86
C ILE A 1126 30.53 30.69 -24.90
N PRO A 1127 29.32 31.28 -24.93
CA PRO A 1127 28.97 32.44 -24.11
C PRO A 1127 29.03 32.07 -22.61
N SER A 1128 30.25 32.13 -22.08
CA SER A 1128 30.66 31.73 -20.75
C SER A 1128 31.22 32.99 -20.10
N GLU A 1129 30.37 33.62 -19.29
CA GLU A 1129 30.70 34.86 -18.61
C GLU A 1129 31.88 34.65 -17.65
N GLN A 1130 32.05 33.42 -17.12
CA GLN A 1130 33.17 33.04 -16.28
C GLN A 1130 34.53 33.08 -17.00
N LEU A 1131 34.63 32.62 -18.26
CA LEU A 1131 35.88 32.72 -19.04
C LEU A 1131 36.23 34.19 -19.35
N LEU A 1132 35.20 35.02 -19.61
CA LEU A 1132 35.38 36.44 -19.86
C LEU A 1132 35.88 37.17 -18.61
N VAL A 1133 35.33 36.85 -17.44
CA VAL A 1133 35.81 37.34 -16.13
C VAL A 1133 37.28 36.99 -15.94
N LYS A 1134 37.66 35.71 -16.13
CA LYS A 1134 39.06 35.27 -15.99
C LYS A 1134 40.00 36.03 -16.93
N ALA A 1135 39.62 36.21 -18.19
CA ALA A 1135 40.43 36.97 -19.15
C ALA A 1135 40.64 38.45 -18.74
N PHE A 1136 39.57 39.13 -18.31
CA PHE A 1136 39.68 40.52 -17.84
C PHE A 1136 40.45 40.64 -16.53
N LEU A 1137 40.28 39.68 -15.61
CA LEU A 1137 41.05 39.62 -14.37
C LEU A 1137 42.56 39.49 -14.66
N ILE A 1138 42.94 38.57 -15.54
CA ILE A 1138 44.34 38.40 -15.96
C ILE A 1138 44.90 39.69 -16.57
N LYS A 1139 44.15 40.34 -17.46
CA LYS A 1139 44.54 41.66 -18.00
C LYS A 1139 44.70 42.69 -16.88
N GLY A 1140 43.78 42.73 -15.92
CA GLY A 1140 43.84 43.64 -14.78
C GLY A 1140 45.01 43.37 -13.83
N LYS A 1141 45.43 42.11 -13.66
CA LYS A 1141 46.61 41.76 -12.86
C LYS A 1141 47.90 42.32 -13.48
N PHE A 1142 48.05 42.22 -14.80
CA PHE A 1142 49.33 42.40 -15.49
C PHE A 1142 49.41 43.63 -16.42
N SER A 1143 48.37 44.46 -16.51
CA SER A 1143 48.41 45.70 -17.32
C SER A 1143 49.04 46.88 -16.58
N GLU A 1144 49.54 47.84 -17.37
CA GLU A 1144 49.96 49.17 -16.90
C GLU A 1144 48.80 50.02 -16.36
N ASP A 1145 49.13 51.05 -15.58
CA ASP A 1145 48.25 51.72 -14.61
C ASP A 1145 46.91 52.26 -15.13
N GLU A 1146 46.82 52.78 -16.35
CA GLU A 1146 45.55 53.34 -16.84
C GLU A 1146 44.55 52.25 -17.26
N LYS A 1147 45.01 51.20 -17.96
CA LYS A 1147 44.15 50.11 -18.44
C LYS A 1147 43.84 49.08 -17.36
N LYS A 1148 44.69 48.98 -16.34
CA LYS A 1148 44.50 48.09 -15.18
C LYS A 1148 43.14 48.28 -14.52
N ARG A 1149 42.77 49.53 -14.24
CA ARG A 1149 41.47 49.86 -13.63
C ARG A 1149 40.29 49.42 -14.50
N GLU A 1150 40.33 49.74 -15.79
CA GLU A 1150 39.23 49.42 -16.72
C GLU A 1150 38.97 47.93 -16.82
N TYR A 1151 40.04 47.12 -16.90
CA TYR A 1151 39.92 45.67 -16.94
C TYR A 1151 39.41 45.09 -15.63
N LEU A 1152 39.89 45.56 -14.49
CA LEU A 1152 39.40 45.12 -13.17
C LEU A 1152 37.93 45.48 -12.96
N GLU A 1153 37.49 46.69 -13.34
CA GLU A 1153 36.07 47.07 -13.25
C GLU A 1153 35.19 46.26 -14.21
N SER A 1154 35.67 45.97 -15.43
CA SER A 1154 34.98 45.11 -16.38
C SER A 1154 34.82 43.68 -15.84
N ALA A 1155 35.90 43.12 -15.27
CA ALA A 1155 35.85 41.82 -14.59
C ALA A 1155 34.87 41.84 -13.42
N ARG A 1156 34.90 42.90 -12.59
CA ARG A 1156 34.02 43.05 -11.42
C ARG A 1156 32.55 43.08 -11.80
N MET A 1157 32.21 43.83 -12.85
CA MET A 1157 30.83 43.95 -13.32
C MET A 1157 30.26 42.59 -13.73
N ILE A 1158 31.03 41.82 -14.49
CA ILE A 1158 30.60 40.49 -14.95
C ILE A 1158 30.59 39.51 -13.77
N ALA A 1159 31.62 39.47 -12.93
CA ALA A 1159 31.69 38.60 -11.76
C ALA A 1159 30.54 38.87 -10.77
N LYS A 1160 30.10 40.12 -10.64
CA LYS A 1160 28.91 40.50 -9.85
C LYS A 1160 27.62 39.98 -10.47
N LYS A 1161 27.50 40.01 -11.80
CA LYS A 1161 26.32 39.53 -12.53
C LYS A 1161 26.10 38.03 -12.35
N ILE A 1162 27.16 37.23 -12.40
CA ILE A 1162 27.08 35.76 -12.25
C ILE A 1162 27.40 35.25 -10.85
N TYR A 1163 27.61 36.16 -9.89
CA TYR A 1163 27.90 35.87 -8.49
C TYR A 1163 29.09 34.92 -8.28
N LEU A 1164 30.30 35.43 -8.54
CA LEU A 1164 31.57 34.74 -8.24
C LEU A 1164 32.24 35.39 -7.01
N PRO A 1165 31.94 34.96 -5.77
CA PRO A 1165 32.38 35.63 -4.56
C PRO A 1165 33.90 35.66 -4.36
N ASN A 1166 34.63 34.56 -4.54
CA ASN A 1166 36.10 34.54 -4.38
C ASN A 1166 36.79 35.36 -5.48
N THR A 1167 36.29 35.32 -6.72
CA THR A 1167 36.79 36.18 -7.80
C THR A 1167 36.49 37.65 -7.52
N LEU A 1168 35.30 37.99 -7.03
CA LEU A 1168 34.96 39.36 -6.62
C LEU A 1168 35.86 39.83 -5.47
N PHE A 1169 36.15 38.97 -4.50
CA PHE A 1169 37.11 39.26 -3.44
C PHE A 1169 38.46 39.67 -4.05
N GLU A 1170 39.01 38.84 -4.94
CA GLU A 1170 40.31 39.08 -5.57
C GLU A 1170 40.32 40.40 -6.35
N ILE A 1171 39.28 40.66 -7.15
CA ILE A 1171 39.16 41.90 -7.92
C ILE A 1171 39.10 43.13 -7.00
N ASN A 1172 38.32 43.08 -5.91
CA ASN A 1172 38.25 44.19 -4.96
C ASN A 1172 39.58 44.41 -4.23
N ALA A 1173 40.30 43.34 -3.87
CA ALA A 1173 41.64 43.44 -3.28
C ALA A 1173 42.64 44.11 -4.24
N LEU A 1174 42.63 43.73 -5.53
CA LEU A 1174 43.48 44.35 -6.56
C LEU A 1174 43.11 45.82 -6.83
N LEU A 1175 41.83 46.17 -6.86
CA LEU A 1175 41.37 47.55 -6.99
C LEU A 1175 41.77 48.39 -5.78
N SER A 1176 41.65 47.82 -4.57
CA SER A 1176 42.09 48.48 -3.34
C SER A 1176 43.60 48.78 -3.36
N LYS A 1177 44.41 47.80 -3.80
CA LYS A 1177 45.85 47.99 -3.99
C LYS A 1177 46.16 49.07 -5.01
N TYR A 1178 45.48 49.06 -6.16
CA TYR A 1178 45.63 50.08 -7.20
C TYR A 1178 45.37 51.49 -6.66
N TYR A 1179 44.26 51.71 -5.96
CA TYR A 1179 43.94 53.02 -5.40
C TYR A 1179 44.89 53.42 -4.26
N LEU A 1180 45.40 52.45 -3.49
CA LEU A 1180 46.41 52.69 -2.46
C LEU A 1180 47.71 53.21 -3.08
N ASP A 1181 48.20 52.55 -4.12
CA ASP A 1181 49.43 52.91 -4.84
C ASP A 1181 49.31 54.30 -5.49
N LYS A 1182 48.09 54.68 -5.90
CA LYS A 1182 47.76 56.02 -6.42
C LYS A 1182 47.42 57.05 -5.33
N LYS A 1183 47.51 56.70 -4.05
CA LYS A 1183 47.20 57.55 -2.90
C LYS A 1183 45.74 58.05 -2.84
N TYR A 1184 44.81 57.34 -3.47
CA TYR A 1184 43.37 57.55 -3.36
C TYR A 1184 42.79 56.71 -2.22
N TYR A 1185 43.10 57.11 -0.98
CA TYR A 1185 42.89 56.24 0.18
C TYR A 1185 41.43 55.90 0.48
N ARG A 1186 40.48 56.82 0.24
CA ARG A 1186 39.05 56.55 0.44
C ARG A 1186 38.54 55.43 -0.48
N ASN A 1187 38.90 55.49 -1.77
CA ASN A 1187 38.57 54.44 -2.71
C ASN A 1187 39.24 53.12 -2.29
N SER A 1188 40.52 53.17 -1.91
CA SER A 1188 41.24 51.99 -1.41
C SER A 1188 40.52 51.34 -0.23
N PHE A 1189 40.07 52.12 0.75
CA PHE A 1189 39.26 51.67 1.88
C PHE A 1189 37.94 51.04 1.43
N ASP A 1190 37.16 51.70 0.56
CA ASP A 1190 35.86 51.20 0.10
C ASP A 1190 35.97 49.82 -0.57
N TYR A 1191 37.02 49.61 -1.39
CA TYR A 1191 37.26 48.31 -2.02
C TYR A 1191 37.83 47.28 -1.03
N ALA A 1192 38.69 47.69 -0.09
CA ALA A 1192 39.19 46.80 0.96
C ALA A 1192 38.06 46.28 1.85
N HIS A 1193 37.17 47.19 2.29
CA HIS A 1193 36.00 46.85 3.09
C HIS A 1193 35.08 45.87 2.37
N LYS A 1194 34.79 46.11 1.08
CA LYS A 1194 34.01 45.17 0.25
C LYS A 1194 34.68 43.80 0.14
N ALA A 1195 36.00 43.76 -0.05
CA ALA A 1195 36.74 42.50 -0.08
C ALA A 1195 36.59 41.75 1.25
N VAL A 1196 36.80 42.41 2.39
CA VAL A 1196 36.68 41.80 3.72
C VAL A 1196 35.26 41.28 3.98
N GLN A 1197 34.21 42.02 3.59
CA GLN A 1197 32.82 41.55 3.71
C GLN A 1197 32.56 40.27 2.92
N ILE A 1198 33.05 40.21 1.67
CA ILE A 1198 32.91 39.03 0.83
C ILE A 1198 33.70 37.85 1.43
N LEU A 1199 34.93 38.10 1.89
CA LEU A 1199 35.77 37.09 2.52
C LEU A 1199 35.11 36.49 3.76
N SER A 1200 34.52 37.34 4.62
CA SER A 1200 33.75 36.90 5.79
C SER A 1200 32.56 36.02 5.39
N THR A 1201 31.86 36.38 4.31
CA THR A 1201 30.73 35.57 3.79
C THR A 1201 31.18 34.18 3.34
N ILE A 1202 32.32 34.09 2.63
CA ILE A 1202 32.88 32.80 2.20
C ILE A 1202 33.31 31.96 3.41
N CYS A 1203 34.00 32.57 4.38
CA CYS A 1203 34.47 31.88 5.59
C CYS A 1203 33.30 31.32 6.42
N ASN A 1204 32.15 31.98 6.46
CA ASN A 1204 30.96 31.48 7.18
C ASN A 1204 30.41 30.15 6.61
N GLU A 1205 30.75 29.79 5.36
CA GLU A 1205 30.36 28.51 4.76
C GLU A 1205 31.39 27.38 5.03
N LEU A 1206 32.53 27.68 5.65
CA LEU A 1206 33.67 26.77 5.81
C LEU A 1206 33.84 26.32 7.26
N LYS A 1207 34.44 25.14 7.45
CA LYS A 1207 34.85 24.64 8.77
C LYS A 1207 36.13 25.35 9.23
N GLU A 1208 36.33 25.48 10.54
CA GLU A 1208 37.46 26.22 11.13
C GLU A 1208 38.84 25.76 10.62
N ASP A 1209 39.05 24.44 10.50
CA ASP A 1209 40.29 23.84 10.01
C ASP A 1209 40.57 24.17 8.53
N VAL A 1210 39.52 24.38 7.74
CA VAL A 1210 39.61 24.79 6.34
C VAL A 1210 39.85 26.29 6.20
N ILE A 1211 39.23 27.10 7.07
CA ILE A 1211 39.39 28.57 7.08
C ILE A 1211 40.85 28.96 7.23
N GLU A 1212 41.60 28.31 8.13
CA GLU A 1212 43.00 28.66 8.39
C GLU A 1212 43.86 28.55 7.13
N LYS A 1213 43.68 27.48 6.34
CA LYS A 1213 44.41 27.29 5.09
C LYS A 1213 43.96 28.27 4.01
N PHE A 1214 42.65 28.52 3.92
CA PHE A 1214 42.08 29.45 2.94
C PHE A 1214 42.60 30.88 3.08
N LEU A 1215 42.78 31.34 4.33
CA LEU A 1215 43.27 32.70 4.63
C LEU A 1215 44.77 32.89 4.34
N LYS A 1216 45.55 31.82 4.17
CA LYS A 1216 47.01 31.89 3.92
C LYS A 1216 47.40 32.10 2.45
N THR A 1217 46.44 32.32 1.55
CA THR A 1217 46.75 32.57 0.13
C THR A 1217 47.16 34.02 -0.15
N ASP A 1218 47.95 34.25 -1.20
CA ASP A 1218 48.60 35.54 -1.50
C ASP A 1218 47.62 36.72 -1.55
N SER A 1219 46.43 36.55 -2.16
CA SER A 1219 45.42 37.62 -2.27
C SER A 1219 44.77 37.96 -0.92
N LYS A 1220 44.66 37.00 0.00
CA LYS A 1220 44.15 37.23 1.37
C LYS A 1220 45.23 37.83 2.28
N ILE A 1221 46.50 37.47 2.09
CA ILE A 1221 47.62 38.15 2.76
C ILE A 1221 47.74 39.61 2.26
N LEU A 1222 47.53 39.84 0.97
CA LEU A 1222 47.55 41.18 0.38
C LEU A 1222 46.50 42.09 1.03
N ILE A 1223 45.26 41.62 1.20
CA ILE A 1223 44.21 42.45 1.81
C ILE A 1223 44.54 42.81 3.26
N PHE A 1224 45.10 41.86 4.03
CA PHE A 1224 45.56 42.11 5.40
C PHE A 1224 46.63 43.21 5.45
N LYS A 1225 47.63 43.15 4.55
CA LYS A 1225 48.68 44.17 4.44
C LYS A 1225 48.10 45.55 4.09
N ILE A 1226 47.16 45.60 3.15
CA ILE A 1226 46.48 46.85 2.76
C ILE A 1226 45.70 47.43 3.93
N THR A 1227 44.95 46.61 4.67
CA THR A 1227 44.19 47.07 5.83
C THR A 1227 45.08 47.61 6.94
N GLU A 1228 46.23 46.98 7.20
CA GLU A 1228 47.21 47.48 8.17
C GLU A 1228 47.85 48.81 7.72
N GLU A 1229 48.09 48.98 6.42
CA GLU A 1229 48.63 50.22 5.86
C GLU A 1229 47.61 51.37 5.94
N LEU A 1230 46.34 51.11 5.60
CA LEU A 1230 45.26 52.08 5.73
C LEU A 1230 45.02 52.49 7.19
N LYS A 1231 45.13 51.54 8.14
CA LYS A 1231 44.99 51.80 9.58
C LYS A 1231 46.06 52.76 10.11
N LYS A 1232 47.30 52.66 9.62
CA LYS A 1232 48.40 53.59 9.97
C LYS A 1232 48.14 55.02 9.49
N LEU A 1233 47.31 55.21 8.47
CA LEU A 1233 47.01 56.52 7.89
C LEU A 1233 45.87 57.25 8.59
N THR A 1234 45.39 56.77 9.74
CA THR A 1234 44.31 57.39 10.56
C THR A 1234 43.03 57.67 9.78
N ILE A 1235 42.73 56.84 8.78
CA ILE A 1235 41.45 56.87 8.06
C ILE A 1235 40.45 56.10 8.94
N PRO A 1236 39.27 56.67 9.26
CA PRO A 1236 38.30 56.07 10.17
C PRO A 1236 37.88 54.65 9.82
#